data_AF-A0A4V0NGK4-F1
#
_entry.id   AF-A0A4V0NGK4-F1
#
_cell.length_a   1.000
_cell.length_b   1.000
_cell.length_c   1.000
_cell.angle_alpha   90.00
_cell.angle_beta   90.00
_cell.angle_gamma   90.00
#
_symmetry.space_group_name_H-M   'P 1'
#
loop_
_entity.id
_entity.type
_entity.pdbx_description
1 polymer ?
#
loop_
_entity_poly.entity_id
_entity_poly.type
_entity_poly.pdbx_seq_one_letter_code
_entity_poly.pdbx_strand_id
1 'polypeptide(L)'
;MSRSSSPAGGGSRTAAPSAGAEGEAPSGGAAREPAPPPDPSRTLYRADLSDPRQRAAQPREIVRGRAARLAESTSDVTRFRGVLPAALAGAVATGAAALLFPPPGGHAAPGPLSLPHARAQLACASCHAEEPTAGPRGSADAAPRGAADAAPRGASAPRGSAAGARLDRACAGCHGDHGSTRASHGQLLASGAMSCATCHPIHRGDQGVVFDPAGPPVRFAPGAEVELPRAAFRPSQPATVAIVTAGSCASCHDLGAPRDPIARCLVAAQAPLGDARPIACFDEHRPALPDDAATGRAGRSGGGGVCRGQHTEDRALAWEAARDAAAAMPVVTGAAGAAPAGALPHGRALLWMGAGLAAAGLALAGARGGHALRARRSRRPSRDAEAAEAMLRPAARVRLPRIDTTTCLGCYACVDACPYDVLAVERYVAVVARPEACCGLTLCEQRCPNGSLTIEGGAPIEGRPRLGDDLGSPDVPGLYLAGDITGLPLIKNAIHQGAFAASRIAQDLRKAGDRGPGLDLIIVGAGPAGISAALRAKELGLSFEVIEQGSVAQSIQSFPRGKLVFDQPLDLPVTGKLWLKESTKEELLAHWLRIVRKERLPIVQETRMVSVARLGDGAGAAAEAPAGFAVVTEPRDGGPRTERRARRVLLALGQRGSPRRLPFELSAEVESRVYYHLADARSLAGQRVLIVGLGDVAMEAAVALSRQPATEVAVVYRGGGFRRGKTRNIEEMRRLHAASRLALRFETDVAALAADPRGALVATLASPSGAEAHPCDAVLVLIGSIPPWSALRAAGVRPTVEPSDRSAPGDVEGTTPAGPPP
;
A
#
# COMPACT_ATOMS: atom_id res chain seq x y z
N MET A 1 5.85 -50.39 19.37
CA MET A 1 7.22 -50.89 19.10
C MET A 1 8.10 -49.67 18.91
N SER A 2 8.81 -49.25 19.95
CA SER A 2 10.25 -49.52 20.16
C SER A 2 11.09 -48.48 19.40
N ARG A 3 11.58 -47.42 20.08
CA ARG A 3 12.97 -47.28 20.60
C ARG A 3 14.00 -47.12 19.46
N SER A 4 15.01 -46.26 19.45
CA SER A 4 15.56 -45.19 20.30
C SER A 4 16.96 -44.87 19.72
N SER A 5 17.77 -44.07 20.42
CA SER A 5 19.26 -43.97 20.35
C SER A 5 19.96 -43.23 19.19
N SER A 6 20.86 -42.36 19.64
CA SER A 6 21.89 -41.54 18.95
C SER A 6 23.17 -42.39 18.64
N PRO A 7 24.39 -41.83 18.49
CA PRO A 7 24.93 -40.91 17.46
C PRO A 7 26.31 -41.38 16.87
N ALA A 8 27.00 -40.47 16.16
CA ALA A 8 28.47 -40.37 15.99
C ALA A 8 29.20 -41.25 14.94
N GLY A 9 30.32 -40.74 14.41
CA GLY A 9 31.38 -41.53 13.76
C GLY A 9 32.20 -40.86 12.63
N GLY A 10 33.49 -40.59 12.89
CA GLY A 10 34.58 -40.46 11.88
C GLY A 10 34.80 -39.10 11.20
N GLY A 11 36.03 -38.65 10.92
CA GLY A 11 37.37 -39.18 11.22
C GLY A 11 38.38 -39.03 10.06
N SER A 12 39.69 -38.89 10.38
CA SER A 12 40.87 -38.73 9.47
C SER A 12 41.08 -37.30 8.91
N ARG A 13 42.21 -36.58 9.11
CA ARG A 13 43.66 -36.85 8.78
C ARG A 13 43.84 -37.05 7.26
N THR A 14 44.79 -36.46 6.52
CA THR A 14 46.11 -35.79 6.78
C THR A 14 46.45 -34.93 5.51
N ALA A 15 47.46 -34.04 5.37
CA ALA A 15 48.61 -33.56 6.16
C ALA A 15 49.06 -32.13 5.69
N ALA A 16 50.24 -31.67 6.10
CA ALA A 16 51.06 -30.55 5.57
C ALA A 16 52.48 -31.13 5.18
N PRO A 17 53.59 -30.40 4.87
CA PRO A 17 53.86 -28.95 4.98
C PRO A 17 54.80 -28.34 3.88
N SER A 18 55.41 -27.18 4.22
CA SER A 18 56.68 -26.57 3.73
C SER A 18 56.65 -25.56 2.57
N ALA A 19 57.58 -24.59 2.44
CA ALA A 19 58.32 -23.72 3.41
C ALA A 19 59.25 -22.74 2.61
N GLY A 20 59.65 -21.60 3.20
CA GLY A 20 60.61 -20.61 2.65
C GLY A 20 59.98 -19.22 2.46
N ALA A 21 60.31 -18.12 3.18
CA ALA A 21 61.60 -17.55 3.65
C ALA A 21 62.45 -16.97 2.49
N GLU A 22 63.13 -15.82 2.58
CA GLU A 22 63.20 -14.72 3.58
C GLU A 22 63.92 -13.49 2.93
N GLY A 23 63.96 -12.33 3.61
CA GLY A 23 64.82 -11.17 3.28
C GLY A 23 64.25 -10.17 2.25
N GLU A 24 64.63 -8.87 2.25
CA GLU A 24 65.45 -8.11 3.21
C GLU A 24 65.18 -6.58 3.03
N ALA A 25 65.47 -5.76 4.04
CA ALA A 25 65.46 -4.28 3.98
C ALA A 25 66.95 -3.77 3.96
N PRO A 26 67.35 -2.47 4.00
CA PRO A 26 66.71 -1.37 4.75
C PRO A 26 66.84 0.11 4.25
N SER A 27 66.08 0.97 4.95
CA SER A 27 66.44 2.31 5.51
C SER A 27 66.68 3.57 4.66
N GLY A 28 66.05 4.67 5.09
CA GLY A 28 66.57 6.04 4.92
C GLY A 28 65.52 7.16 5.02
N GLY A 29 65.63 8.07 6.00
CA GLY A 29 64.94 9.37 6.01
C GLY A 29 63.81 9.53 7.05
N ALA A 30 63.90 10.57 7.89
CA ALA A 30 62.96 10.85 8.98
C ALA A 30 62.23 12.18 8.83
N ALA A 31 60.96 12.24 9.25
CA ALA A 31 60.30 13.41 9.81
C ALA A 31 58.96 13.01 10.46
N ARG A 32 58.56 13.69 11.54
CA ARG A 32 57.25 13.53 12.20
C ARG A 32 56.41 14.78 11.89
N GLU A 33 55.27 14.61 11.24
CA GLU A 33 54.27 15.67 11.01
C GLU A 33 52.85 15.15 11.31
N PRO A 34 51.85 16.03 11.49
CA PRO A 34 50.64 15.71 12.27
C PRO A 34 49.64 14.82 11.55
N ALA A 35 48.78 14.16 12.33
CA ALA A 35 47.71 13.30 11.83
C ALA A 35 46.69 14.10 10.98
N PRO A 36 46.24 13.56 9.83
CA PRO A 36 45.22 14.20 9.01
C PRO A 36 43.84 14.18 9.70
N PRO A 37 42.93 15.12 9.36
CA PRO A 37 41.56 15.11 9.86
C PRO A 37 40.80 13.85 9.42
N PRO A 38 39.79 13.39 10.18
CA PRO A 38 39.06 12.17 9.87
C PRO A 38 38.25 12.27 8.57
N ASP A 39 38.35 11.22 7.76
CA ASP A 39 37.63 11.03 6.50
C ASP A 39 36.10 10.95 6.72
N PRO A 40 35.29 11.83 6.10
CA PRO A 40 33.83 11.81 6.22
C PRO A 40 33.13 10.70 5.41
N SER A 41 33.86 9.84 4.68
CA SER A 41 33.29 8.83 3.76
C SER A 41 32.74 7.54 4.40
N ARG A 42 32.48 7.52 5.72
CA ARG A 42 31.87 6.37 6.42
C ARG A 42 30.38 6.55 6.70
N THR A 43 29.55 6.24 5.70
CA THR A 43 28.17 5.76 5.94
C THR A 43 28.02 4.32 5.45
N LEU A 44 27.21 3.54 6.17
CA LEU A 44 27.16 2.08 6.10
C LEU A 44 26.39 1.54 4.88
N TYR A 45 26.57 0.24 4.62
CA TYR A 45 25.89 -0.60 3.61
C TYR A 45 26.42 -0.56 2.18
N ARG A 46 27.56 -1.24 1.97
CA ARG A 46 27.88 -1.90 0.69
C ARG A 46 27.71 -3.42 0.90
N ALA A 47 26.75 -4.03 0.22
CA ALA A 47 26.56 -5.48 0.22
C ALA A 47 27.24 -6.08 -1.01
N ASP A 48 28.08 -7.11 -0.80
CA ASP A 48 28.67 -7.90 -1.88
C ASP A 48 27.70 -9.03 -2.26
N LEU A 49 27.27 -9.07 -3.52
CA LEU A 49 26.20 -9.97 -3.98
C LEU A 49 26.66 -11.42 -4.22
N SER A 50 27.90 -11.76 -3.86
CA SER A 50 28.51 -13.07 -4.08
C SER A 50 28.05 -14.15 -3.07
N ASP A 51 27.83 -13.84 -1.78
CA ASP A 51 27.56 -14.84 -0.73
C ASP A 51 26.09 -15.37 -0.75
N PRO A 52 25.86 -16.70 -0.86
CA PRO A 52 24.53 -17.31 -0.72
C PRO A 52 23.92 -17.22 0.68
N ARG A 53 24.72 -17.16 1.75
CA ARG A 53 24.24 -17.12 3.15
C ARG A 53 23.64 -15.77 3.50
N GLN A 54 24.22 -14.67 3.01
CA GLN A 54 23.66 -13.33 3.18
C GLN A 54 22.36 -13.14 2.38
N ARG A 55 22.20 -13.82 1.25
CA ARG A 55 20.92 -13.90 0.50
C ARG A 55 19.80 -14.61 1.29
N ALA A 56 20.11 -15.47 2.25
CA ALA A 56 19.11 -16.12 3.09
C ALA A 56 18.59 -15.24 4.25
N ALA A 57 19.28 -14.12 4.55
CA ALA A 57 18.93 -13.22 5.65
C ALA A 57 17.95 -12.09 5.28
N GLN A 58 17.55 -11.96 4.00
CA GLN A 58 16.52 -10.99 3.61
C GLN A 58 15.10 -11.54 3.91
N PRO A 59 14.19 -10.72 4.46
CA PRO A 59 12.84 -11.16 4.81
C PRO A 59 12.05 -11.53 3.55
N ARG A 60 11.75 -12.82 3.40
CA ARG A 60 10.87 -13.35 2.36
C ARG A 60 9.40 -13.12 2.73
N GLU A 61 8.88 -11.92 2.45
CA GLU A 61 7.43 -11.70 2.45
C GLU A 61 6.77 -12.42 1.27
N ILE A 62 6.32 -13.67 1.52
CA ILE A 62 5.43 -14.40 0.63
C ILE A 62 4.00 -13.92 0.90
N VAL A 63 3.56 -12.86 0.25
CA VAL A 63 2.14 -12.46 0.27
C VAL A 63 1.39 -13.14 -0.87
N ARG A 64 0.67 -14.22 -0.54
CA ARG A 64 -0.30 -14.87 -1.42
C ARG A 64 -1.48 -13.91 -1.65
N GLY A 65 -1.54 -13.28 -2.82
CA GLY A 65 -2.63 -12.35 -3.16
C GLY A 65 -3.98 -13.05 -3.39
N ARG A 66 -4.86 -13.02 -2.38
CA ARG A 66 -6.30 -12.81 -2.64
C ARG A 66 -6.56 -11.30 -2.67
N ALA A 67 -7.51 -10.86 -3.49
CA ALA A 67 -7.69 -9.45 -3.85
C ALA A 67 -7.88 -8.51 -2.63
N ALA A 68 -7.09 -7.43 -2.59
CA ALA A 68 -7.27 -6.34 -1.63
C ALA A 68 -8.36 -5.36 -2.10
N ARG A 69 -9.19 -4.87 -1.17
CA ARG A 69 -10.21 -3.83 -1.43
C ARG A 69 -9.56 -2.43 -1.38
N LEU A 70 -10.20 -1.46 -2.04
CA LEU A 70 -9.72 -0.06 -2.10
C LEU A 70 -9.49 0.54 -0.71
N ALA A 71 -8.41 1.31 -0.58
CA ALA A 71 -8.17 2.19 0.56
C ALA A 71 -8.65 3.62 0.22
N GLU A 72 -9.64 4.11 0.95
CA GLU A 72 -10.02 5.52 0.98
C GLU A 72 -9.30 6.26 2.10
N SER A 73 -9.06 7.56 1.94
CA SER A 73 -8.37 8.39 2.94
C SER A 73 -9.28 8.75 4.12
N THR A 74 -9.59 7.78 4.99
CA THR A 74 -10.21 8.06 6.29
C THR A 74 -9.13 8.44 7.29
N SER A 75 -8.91 9.73 7.55
CA SER A 75 -8.12 10.10 8.72
C SER A 75 -8.96 9.90 9.97
N ASP A 76 -8.59 8.92 10.80
CA ASP A 76 -9.35 8.58 12.01
C ASP A 76 -9.53 9.80 12.94
N VAL A 77 -8.55 10.71 12.94
CA VAL A 77 -8.58 12.02 13.61
C VAL A 77 -9.87 12.83 13.32
N THR A 78 -10.48 12.70 12.14
CA THR A 78 -11.73 13.43 11.83
C THR A 78 -12.99 12.74 12.36
N ARG A 79 -13.03 11.40 12.42
CA ARG A 79 -14.16 10.65 13.00
C ARG A 79 -14.31 10.92 14.50
N PHE A 80 -13.19 11.03 15.23
CA PHE A 80 -13.22 11.22 16.68
C PHE A 80 -13.39 12.68 17.15
N ARG A 81 -13.20 13.69 16.29
CA ARG A 81 -13.33 15.11 16.67
C ARG A 81 -14.72 15.53 17.15
N GLY A 82 -15.78 14.83 16.74
CA GLY A 82 -17.12 14.99 17.29
C GLY A 82 -17.44 14.04 18.46
N VAL A 83 -16.71 12.92 18.56
CA VAL A 83 -16.92 11.89 19.58
C VAL A 83 -16.45 12.37 20.95
N LEU A 84 -15.28 13.01 21.06
CA LEU A 84 -14.77 13.51 22.34
C LEU A 84 -15.73 14.53 23.01
N PRO A 85 -16.19 15.62 22.35
CA PRO A 85 -17.13 16.55 22.96
C PRO A 85 -18.53 15.94 23.20
N ALA A 86 -19.01 15.05 22.33
CA ALA A 86 -20.29 14.36 22.56
C ALA A 86 -20.22 13.36 23.73
N ALA A 87 -19.09 12.66 23.89
CA ALA A 87 -18.83 11.79 25.03
C ALA A 87 -18.69 12.59 26.33
N LEU A 88 -18.04 13.77 26.31
CA LEU A 88 -17.98 14.65 27.47
C LEU A 88 -19.38 15.16 27.87
N ALA A 89 -20.17 15.64 26.91
CA ALA A 89 -21.54 16.09 27.15
C ALA A 89 -22.43 14.96 27.68
N GLY A 90 -22.34 13.77 27.08
CA GLY A 90 -23.06 12.58 27.54
C GLY A 90 -22.63 12.12 28.93
N ALA A 91 -21.33 12.14 29.25
CA ALA A 91 -20.79 11.77 30.55
C ALA A 91 -21.23 12.74 31.66
N VAL A 92 -21.17 14.06 31.41
CA VAL A 92 -21.62 15.09 32.35
C VAL A 92 -23.14 14.95 32.61
N ALA A 93 -23.94 14.79 31.56
CA ALA A 93 -25.40 14.59 31.70
C ALA A 93 -25.74 13.29 32.44
N THR A 94 -25.04 12.18 32.15
CA THR A 94 -25.25 10.89 32.82
C THR A 94 -24.82 10.94 34.29
N GLY A 95 -23.69 11.60 34.60
CA GLY A 95 -23.20 11.77 35.97
C GLY A 95 -24.14 12.61 36.82
N ALA A 96 -24.64 13.73 36.29
CA ALA A 96 -25.65 14.55 36.96
C ALA A 96 -26.95 13.75 37.22
N ALA A 97 -27.40 12.96 36.23
CA ALA A 97 -28.60 12.15 36.35
C ALA A 97 -28.46 10.99 37.36
N ALA A 98 -27.29 10.33 37.42
CA ALA A 98 -27.01 9.28 38.39
C ALA A 98 -26.90 9.80 39.84
N LEU A 99 -26.39 11.02 40.04
CA LEU A 99 -26.34 11.67 41.36
C LEU A 99 -27.73 12.07 41.87
N LEU A 100 -28.63 12.50 40.98
CA LEU A 100 -29.99 12.89 41.33
C LEU A 100 -30.91 11.68 41.63
N PHE A 101 -30.52 10.46 41.26
CA PHE A 101 -31.31 9.25 41.46
C PHE A 101 -30.42 7.99 41.65
N PRO A 102 -30.11 7.54 42.88
CA PRO A 102 -29.31 6.32 43.10
C PRO A 102 -30.14 5.01 42.98
N PRO A 103 -29.48 3.84 42.76
CA PRO A 103 -30.11 2.52 42.74
C PRO A 103 -30.40 1.97 44.15
N PRO A 104 -31.33 1.00 44.31
CA PRO A 104 -31.64 0.38 45.61
C PRO A 104 -30.42 -0.32 46.23
N GLY A 105 -30.20 -0.14 47.53
CA GLY A 105 -29.05 -0.71 48.25
C GLY A 105 -27.74 0.09 48.13
N GLY A 106 -27.69 1.13 47.29
CA GLY A 106 -26.51 1.97 47.10
C GLY A 106 -25.36 1.26 46.36
N HIS A 107 -24.26 1.98 46.15
CA HIS A 107 -23.16 1.55 45.28
C HIS A 107 -22.16 0.54 45.91
N ALA A 108 -22.48 -0.06 47.06
CA ALA A 108 -21.51 -0.78 47.91
C ALA A 108 -21.93 -2.18 48.40
N ALA A 109 -23.11 -2.69 48.01
CA ALA A 109 -23.55 -4.03 48.42
C ALA A 109 -22.87 -5.15 47.58
N PRO A 110 -22.35 -6.24 48.19
CA PRO A 110 -21.50 -7.22 47.50
C PRO A 110 -22.21 -8.21 46.56
N GLY A 111 -23.55 -8.25 46.55
CA GLY A 111 -24.36 -9.18 45.74
C GLY A 111 -25.02 -10.30 46.57
N PRO A 112 -26.01 -11.02 46.00
CA PRO A 112 -26.72 -12.09 46.70
C PRO A 112 -25.82 -13.32 46.95
N LEU A 113 -26.18 -14.13 47.95
CA LEU A 113 -25.58 -15.45 48.18
C LEU A 113 -26.16 -16.49 47.20
N SER A 114 -25.41 -17.57 46.96
CA SER A 114 -25.93 -18.74 46.26
C SER A 114 -26.95 -19.54 47.07
N LEU A 115 -27.73 -20.33 46.34
CA LEU A 115 -28.83 -21.13 46.84
C LEU A 115 -28.52 -21.97 48.09
N PRO A 116 -27.43 -22.77 48.16
CA PRO A 116 -27.19 -23.62 49.33
C PRO A 116 -26.91 -22.79 50.59
N HIS A 117 -26.15 -21.70 50.46
CA HIS A 117 -25.83 -20.78 51.56
C HIS A 117 -27.06 -19.98 52.03
N ALA A 118 -27.92 -19.59 51.09
CA ALA A 118 -29.20 -18.93 51.39
C ALA A 118 -30.19 -19.87 52.10
N ARG A 119 -30.32 -21.13 51.64
CA ARG A 119 -31.12 -22.17 52.30
C ARG A 119 -30.58 -22.54 53.69
N ALA A 120 -29.26 -22.50 53.87
CA ALA A 120 -28.59 -22.65 55.16
C ALA A 120 -28.62 -21.38 56.05
N GLN A 121 -29.26 -20.29 55.60
CA GLN A 121 -29.44 -19.03 56.32
C GLN A 121 -28.13 -18.40 56.85
N LEU A 122 -27.03 -18.54 56.09
CA LEU A 122 -25.74 -17.99 56.49
C LEU A 122 -25.72 -16.46 56.44
N ALA A 123 -25.28 -15.83 57.53
CA ALA A 123 -25.05 -14.39 57.60
C ALA A 123 -23.63 -14.03 57.13
N CYS A 124 -23.42 -12.84 56.57
CA CYS A 124 -22.10 -12.41 56.06
C CYS A 124 -20.97 -12.53 57.11
N ALA A 125 -21.28 -12.36 58.39
CA ALA A 125 -20.32 -12.52 59.49
C ALA A 125 -19.74 -13.95 59.58
N SER A 126 -20.47 -14.99 59.17
CA SER A 126 -19.97 -16.38 59.20
C SER A 126 -18.76 -16.63 58.29
N CYS A 127 -18.57 -15.79 57.25
CA CYS A 127 -17.44 -15.87 56.33
C CYS A 127 -16.44 -14.71 56.47
N HIS A 128 -16.79 -13.67 57.23
CA HIS A 128 -16.04 -12.40 57.25
C HIS A 128 -15.74 -11.83 58.65
N ALA A 129 -16.19 -12.45 59.74
CA ALA A 129 -15.80 -12.05 61.08
C ALA A 129 -14.30 -12.34 61.34
N GLU A 130 -13.64 -11.47 62.11
CA GLU A 130 -12.32 -11.77 62.65
C GLU A 130 -12.49 -12.55 63.98
N GLU A 131 -11.73 -13.64 64.15
CA GLU A 131 -11.73 -14.41 65.40
C GLU A 131 -11.27 -13.54 66.58
N PRO A 132 -12.00 -13.49 67.71
CA PRO A 132 -11.52 -12.84 68.91
C PRO A 132 -10.27 -13.55 69.46
N THR A 133 -9.26 -12.78 69.87
CA THR A 133 -8.05 -13.30 70.52
C THR A 133 -8.42 -14.04 71.80
N ALA A 134 -8.19 -15.36 71.83
CA ALA A 134 -8.54 -16.20 72.97
C ALA A 134 -7.62 -15.98 74.18
N GLY A 135 -8.23 -15.88 75.36
CA GLY A 135 -7.57 -16.11 76.65
C GLY A 135 -8.53 -15.91 77.83
N PRO A 136 -8.30 -16.54 79.00
CA PRO A 136 -7.42 -17.69 79.27
C PRO A 136 -8.14 -18.88 79.97
N ARG A 137 -7.40 -20.01 80.07
CA ARG A 137 -7.68 -21.26 80.85
C ARG A 137 -8.63 -22.28 80.19
N GLY A 138 -8.31 -23.59 80.16
CA GLY A 138 -7.07 -24.27 80.61
C GLY A 138 -7.11 -25.80 80.39
N SER A 139 -5.95 -26.47 80.52
CA SER A 139 -5.69 -27.95 80.39
C SER A 139 -6.06 -28.59 79.03
N ALA A 140 -5.36 -29.57 78.44
CA ALA A 140 -4.04 -30.22 78.61
C ALA A 140 -3.78 -31.07 77.32
N ASP A 141 -2.62 -31.64 76.95
CA ASP A 141 -1.26 -31.70 77.53
C ASP A 141 -0.20 -31.96 76.41
N ALA A 142 1.05 -32.23 76.80
CA ALA A 142 2.08 -33.03 76.12
C ALA A 142 2.49 -32.72 74.64
N ALA A 143 3.68 -32.13 74.49
CA ALA A 143 4.53 -32.32 73.31
C ALA A 143 5.44 -33.55 73.49
N PRO A 144 5.93 -34.17 72.39
CA PRO A 144 7.36 -34.02 72.03
C PRO A 144 7.62 -33.95 70.51
N ARG A 145 8.43 -32.99 70.01
CA ARG A 145 9.89 -33.03 69.70
C ARG A 145 10.33 -33.80 68.43
N GLY A 146 11.15 -33.14 67.59
CA GLY A 146 11.88 -33.68 66.43
C GLY A 146 12.00 -32.66 65.28
N ALA A 147 12.86 -31.63 65.40
CA ALA A 147 14.16 -31.53 64.68
C ALA A 147 14.03 -31.66 63.14
N ALA A 148 14.05 -30.57 62.35
CA ALA A 148 15.24 -29.79 61.90
C ALA A 148 16.10 -30.57 60.87
N ASP A 149 16.65 -30.00 59.79
CA ASP A 149 16.63 -28.64 59.23
C ASP A 149 17.09 -28.70 57.76
N ALA A 150 16.54 -27.88 56.84
CA ALA A 150 17.17 -27.56 55.53
C ALA A 150 16.39 -26.49 54.74
N ALA A 151 16.65 -25.21 55.00
CA ALA A 151 16.11 -24.11 54.19
C ALA A 151 17.20 -23.48 53.29
N PRO A 152 17.00 -23.37 51.97
CA PRO A 152 17.77 -22.44 51.14
C PRO A 152 17.18 -21.04 51.23
N ARG A 153 18.00 -20.06 51.61
CA ARG A 153 17.64 -18.63 51.56
C ARG A 153 17.69 -18.13 50.12
N GLY A 154 16.80 -17.19 49.74
CA GLY A 154 16.99 -16.40 48.52
C GLY A 154 15.85 -16.36 47.50
N ALA A 155 14.59 -16.52 47.92
CA ALA A 155 13.44 -16.07 47.12
C ALA A 155 12.47 -15.33 48.04
N SER A 156 11.96 -14.19 47.59
CA SER A 156 10.93 -13.43 48.30
C SER A 156 9.66 -14.26 48.44
N ALA A 157 9.30 -14.63 49.67
CA ALA A 157 8.06 -15.35 49.95
C ALA A 157 6.86 -14.56 49.39
N PRO A 158 5.97 -15.19 48.59
CA PRO A 158 4.72 -14.55 48.20
C PRO A 158 3.90 -14.34 49.48
N ARG A 159 3.32 -13.14 49.63
CA ARG A 159 2.44 -12.81 50.76
C ARG A 159 1.12 -13.59 50.64
N GLY A 160 1.12 -14.85 51.07
CA GLY A 160 -0.12 -15.58 51.37
C GLY A 160 -0.91 -14.77 52.38
N SER A 161 -2.09 -14.28 51.99
CA SER A 161 -2.81 -13.34 52.83
C SER A 161 -3.46 -14.06 54.00
N ALA A 162 -3.35 -13.51 55.22
CA ALA A 162 -4.08 -14.02 56.39
C ALA A 162 -5.63 -14.00 56.19
N ALA A 163 -6.14 -13.30 55.17
CA ALA A 163 -7.53 -13.36 54.77
C ALA A 163 -7.89 -14.69 54.07
N GLY A 164 -7.01 -15.25 53.23
CA GLY A 164 -7.23 -16.53 52.54
C GLY A 164 -7.42 -17.68 53.53
N ALA A 165 -6.41 -17.90 54.39
CA ALA A 165 -6.45 -18.94 55.43
C ALA A 165 -7.52 -18.71 56.54
N ARG A 166 -8.20 -17.56 56.57
CA ARG A 166 -9.41 -17.33 57.38
C ARG A 166 -10.67 -17.78 56.65
N LEU A 167 -10.83 -17.41 55.38
CA LEU A 167 -11.91 -17.88 54.51
C LEU A 167 -11.90 -19.41 54.38
N ASP A 168 -10.73 -20.03 54.25
CA ASP A 168 -10.60 -21.49 54.14
C ASP A 168 -11.10 -22.20 55.41
N ARG A 169 -10.77 -21.69 56.59
CA ARG A 169 -11.25 -22.24 57.87
C ARG A 169 -12.77 -22.05 58.04
N ALA A 170 -13.33 -20.92 57.60
CA ALA A 170 -14.77 -20.70 57.59
C ALA A 170 -15.49 -21.69 56.65
N CYS A 171 -14.97 -21.91 55.44
CA CYS A 171 -15.52 -22.90 54.50
C CYS A 171 -15.39 -24.34 55.04
N ALA A 172 -14.24 -24.72 55.60
CA ALA A 172 -14.01 -26.04 56.18
C ALA A 172 -14.97 -26.35 57.34
N GLY A 173 -15.34 -25.35 58.14
CA GLY A 173 -16.32 -25.49 59.22
C GLY A 173 -17.71 -25.98 58.79
N CYS A 174 -18.13 -25.68 57.55
CA CYS A 174 -19.40 -26.17 57.00
C CYS A 174 -19.23 -27.39 56.07
N HIS A 175 -18.18 -27.40 55.25
CA HIS A 175 -18.00 -28.42 54.21
C HIS A 175 -17.13 -29.62 54.62
N GLY A 176 -16.38 -29.51 55.73
CA GLY A 176 -15.31 -30.43 56.10
C GLY A 176 -14.03 -30.20 55.30
N ASP A 177 -12.91 -30.77 55.75
CA ASP A 177 -11.63 -30.68 55.05
C ASP A 177 -11.69 -31.45 53.72
N HIS A 178 -11.75 -30.71 52.62
CA HIS A 178 -11.65 -31.22 51.25
C HIS A 178 -10.82 -30.23 50.41
N GLY A 179 -9.61 -30.64 50.04
CA GLY A 179 -8.72 -29.87 49.17
C GLY A 179 -8.55 -30.55 47.82
N SER A 180 -8.06 -29.81 46.82
CA SER A 180 -7.76 -30.37 45.50
C SER A 180 -6.75 -31.52 45.61
N THR A 181 -7.09 -32.67 45.01
CA THR A 181 -6.22 -33.86 44.99
C THR A 181 -5.01 -33.72 44.06
N ARG A 182 -4.96 -32.69 43.22
CA ARG A 182 -3.81 -32.42 42.35
C ARG A 182 -2.68 -31.82 43.18
N ALA A 183 -1.54 -32.49 43.22
CA ALA A 183 -0.41 -32.17 44.10
C ALA A 183 -0.02 -30.67 44.10
N SER A 184 0.01 -30.02 42.93
CA SER A 184 0.34 -28.59 42.81
C SER A 184 -0.72 -27.67 43.43
N HIS A 185 -2.01 -27.95 43.24
CA HIS A 185 -3.09 -27.18 43.86
C HIS A 185 -3.15 -27.43 45.38
N GLY A 186 -2.96 -28.70 45.80
CA GLY A 186 -2.82 -29.05 47.21
C GLY A 186 -1.64 -28.34 47.91
N GLN A 187 -0.51 -28.15 47.21
CA GLN A 187 0.63 -27.36 47.71
C GLN A 187 0.32 -25.86 47.81
N LEU A 188 -0.42 -25.28 46.85
CA LEU A 188 -0.84 -23.87 46.89
C LEU A 188 -1.86 -23.60 48.00
N LEU A 189 -2.80 -24.53 48.24
CA LEU A 189 -3.72 -24.49 49.38
C LEU A 189 -2.95 -24.62 50.71
N ALA A 190 -2.06 -25.61 50.83
CA ALA A 190 -1.26 -25.84 52.04
C ALA A 190 -0.29 -24.69 52.39
N SER A 191 0.09 -23.86 51.41
CA SER A 191 0.92 -22.66 51.60
C SER A 191 0.12 -21.36 51.75
N GLY A 192 -1.22 -21.41 51.68
CA GLY A 192 -2.08 -20.22 51.70
C GLY A 192 -1.91 -19.29 50.50
N ALA A 193 -1.29 -19.77 49.42
CA ALA A 193 -1.17 -19.08 48.14
C ALA A 193 -2.44 -19.21 47.27
N MET A 194 -3.31 -20.16 47.60
CA MET A 194 -4.64 -20.37 47.06
C MET A 194 -5.62 -20.58 48.22
N SER A 195 -6.89 -20.24 48.00
CA SER A 195 -8.00 -20.45 48.94
C SER A 195 -9.22 -21.05 48.25
N CYS A 196 -10.16 -21.64 48.98
CA CYS A 196 -11.45 -22.14 48.47
C CYS A 196 -12.18 -21.08 47.63
N ALA A 197 -12.17 -19.83 48.08
CA ALA A 197 -12.78 -18.69 47.39
C ALA A 197 -12.07 -18.28 46.08
N THR A 198 -10.85 -18.77 45.83
CA THR A 198 -10.13 -18.58 44.55
C THR A 198 -10.85 -19.32 43.42
N CYS A 199 -11.31 -20.55 43.70
CA CYS A 199 -12.07 -21.37 42.75
C CYS A 199 -13.59 -21.19 42.88
N HIS A 200 -14.11 -20.92 44.08
CA HIS A 200 -15.55 -20.79 44.37
C HIS A 200 -15.94 -19.37 44.81
N PRO A 201 -16.15 -18.41 43.88
CA PRO A 201 -16.42 -17.01 44.21
C PRO A 201 -17.90 -16.74 44.58
N ILE A 202 -18.25 -16.92 45.86
CA ILE A 202 -19.61 -16.95 46.49
C ILE A 202 -20.57 -15.77 46.17
N HIS A 203 -20.05 -14.67 45.62
CA HIS A 203 -20.82 -13.46 45.28
C HIS A 203 -20.76 -13.06 43.79
N ARG A 204 -19.94 -13.75 42.99
CA ARG A 204 -19.53 -13.24 41.65
C ARG A 204 -19.47 -14.30 40.55
N GLY A 205 -19.65 -15.58 40.87
CA GLY A 205 -19.56 -16.63 39.85
C GLY A 205 -19.73 -18.06 40.35
N ASP A 206 -20.11 -18.27 41.60
CA ASP A 206 -20.45 -19.57 42.15
C ASP A 206 -21.80 -20.07 41.63
N GLN A 207 -21.77 -21.24 41.01
CA GLN A 207 -22.93 -21.82 40.36
C GLN A 207 -22.99 -23.31 40.73
N GLY A 208 -24.07 -23.99 40.35
CA GLY A 208 -24.12 -25.44 40.51
C GLY A 208 -25.41 -26.07 40.01
N VAL A 209 -25.51 -27.37 40.25
CA VAL A 209 -26.75 -28.14 40.14
C VAL A 209 -27.01 -28.83 41.48
N VAL A 210 -28.24 -28.71 41.98
CA VAL A 210 -28.76 -29.56 43.06
C VAL A 210 -29.54 -30.70 42.42
N PHE A 211 -29.18 -31.93 42.74
CA PHE A 211 -29.92 -33.14 42.39
C PHE A 211 -30.65 -33.63 43.64
N ASP A 212 -31.96 -33.79 43.54
CA ASP A 212 -32.82 -34.34 44.58
C ASP A 212 -33.43 -35.66 44.06
N PRO A 213 -33.40 -36.78 44.81
CA PRO A 213 -34.03 -38.03 44.38
C PRO A 213 -35.53 -37.89 44.06
N ALA A 214 -36.24 -37.00 44.76
CA ALA A 214 -37.67 -36.79 44.61
C ALA A 214 -38.04 -35.82 43.47
N GLY A 215 -37.21 -34.82 43.19
CA GLY A 215 -37.50 -33.70 42.28
C GLY A 215 -36.74 -33.67 40.94
N PRO A 216 -37.05 -32.71 40.05
CA PRO A 216 -36.18 -32.38 38.92
C PRO A 216 -34.89 -31.68 39.43
N PRO A 217 -33.73 -31.86 38.78
CA PRO A 217 -32.52 -31.14 39.17
C PRO A 217 -32.63 -29.63 38.97
N VAL A 218 -32.08 -28.86 39.91
CA VAL A 218 -32.15 -27.38 39.91
C VAL A 218 -30.78 -26.79 39.60
N ARG A 219 -30.71 -26.03 38.51
CA ARG A 219 -29.52 -25.25 38.12
C ARG A 219 -29.56 -23.89 38.81
N PHE A 220 -28.52 -23.54 39.56
CA PHE A 220 -28.48 -22.28 40.32
C PHE A 220 -27.24 -21.42 40.06
N ALA A 221 -27.39 -20.12 40.32
CA ALA A 221 -26.38 -19.07 40.30
C ALA A 221 -26.77 -17.97 41.33
N PRO A 222 -25.96 -16.93 41.58
CA PRO A 222 -26.25 -15.97 42.64
C PRO A 222 -27.55 -15.20 42.39
N GLY A 223 -28.54 -15.42 43.25
CA GLY A 223 -29.88 -14.84 43.11
C GLY A 223 -30.79 -15.45 42.03
N ALA A 224 -30.48 -16.63 41.45
CA ALA A 224 -31.42 -17.32 40.57
C ALA A 224 -31.30 -18.85 40.51
N GLU A 225 -32.44 -19.46 40.19
CA GLU A 225 -32.68 -20.90 40.12
C GLU A 225 -33.52 -21.20 38.87
N VAL A 226 -33.22 -22.29 38.19
CA VAL A 226 -34.00 -22.83 37.08
C VAL A 226 -34.07 -24.34 37.20
N GLU A 227 -35.28 -24.89 37.24
CA GLU A 227 -35.50 -26.35 37.18
C GLU A 227 -35.13 -26.89 35.79
N LEU A 228 -34.51 -28.07 35.74
CA LEU A 228 -34.11 -28.73 34.50
C LEU A 228 -35.10 -29.85 34.15
N PRO A 229 -36.07 -29.62 33.23
CA PRO A 229 -37.17 -30.57 32.98
C PRO A 229 -36.77 -31.86 32.23
N ARG A 230 -35.50 -32.02 31.85
CA ARG A 230 -34.97 -33.18 31.10
C ARG A 230 -33.54 -33.56 31.52
N ALA A 231 -33.36 -33.91 32.79
CA ALA A 231 -32.15 -34.59 33.25
C ALA A 231 -32.47 -36.08 33.49
N ALA A 232 -31.70 -36.99 32.89
CA ALA A 232 -31.91 -38.43 33.00
C ALA A 232 -31.34 -39.04 34.31
N PHE A 233 -30.48 -38.30 35.01
CA PHE A 233 -29.82 -38.74 36.23
C PHE A 233 -30.62 -38.35 37.48
N ARG A 234 -30.89 -39.34 38.34
CA ARG A 234 -31.35 -39.15 39.72
C ARG A 234 -30.42 -39.93 40.67
N PRO A 235 -29.78 -39.28 41.65
CA PRO A 235 -28.98 -39.98 42.64
C PRO A 235 -29.87 -40.67 43.69
N SER A 236 -29.26 -41.61 44.41
CA SER A 236 -29.81 -42.30 45.57
C SER A 236 -29.98 -41.41 46.81
N GLN A 237 -29.21 -40.32 46.91
CA GLN A 237 -29.29 -39.30 47.97
C GLN A 237 -29.12 -37.89 47.38
N PRO A 238 -29.61 -36.82 48.04
CA PRO A 238 -29.44 -35.46 47.56
C PRO A 238 -27.96 -35.08 47.37
N ALA A 239 -27.61 -34.59 46.18
CA ALA A 239 -26.24 -34.24 45.82
C ALA A 239 -26.17 -32.83 45.22
N THR A 240 -25.27 -31.99 45.70
CA THR A 240 -24.98 -30.69 45.11
C THR A 240 -23.61 -30.71 44.43
N VAL A 241 -23.59 -30.36 43.15
CA VAL A 241 -22.36 -30.24 42.35
C VAL A 241 -22.10 -28.78 42.03
N ALA A 242 -20.98 -28.27 42.54
CA ALA A 242 -20.52 -26.91 42.27
C ALA A 242 -19.96 -26.79 40.85
N ILE A 243 -20.25 -25.66 40.22
CA ILE A 243 -19.83 -25.27 38.88
C ILE A 243 -19.15 -23.89 39.02
N VAL A 244 -17.96 -23.77 38.46
CA VAL A 244 -17.14 -22.55 38.53
C VAL A 244 -16.97 -21.97 37.14
N THR A 245 -16.52 -20.73 37.01
CA THR A 245 -16.25 -20.12 35.71
C THR A 245 -14.79 -20.37 35.29
N ALA A 246 -14.53 -20.48 33.99
CA ALA A 246 -13.16 -20.66 33.47
C ALA A 246 -12.20 -19.53 33.90
N GLY A 247 -12.72 -18.31 34.11
CA GLY A 247 -11.98 -17.17 34.63
C GLY A 247 -11.34 -17.40 36.01
N SER A 248 -11.94 -18.23 36.89
CA SER A 248 -11.34 -18.61 38.17
C SER A 248 -10.01 -19.36 38.03
N CYS A 249 -9.72 -19.92 36.86
CA CYS A 249 -8.49 -20.65 36.58
C CYS A 249 -7.47 -19.83 35.76
N ALA A 250 -7.86 -18.69 35.17
CA ALA A 250 -7.02 -17.91 34.25
C ALA A 250 -5.77 -17.29 34.91
N SER A 251 -5.70 -17.25 36.24
CA SER A 251 -4.53 -16.83 37.01
C SER A 251 -3.41 -17.87 37.06
N CYS A 252 -3.72 -19.15 36.76
CA CYS A 252 -2.77 -20.26 36.79
C CYS A 252 -2.70 -21.08 35.49
N HIS A 253 -3.70 -20.94 34.61
CA HIS A 253 -3.86 -21.71 33.38
C HIS A 253 -4.04 -20.82 32.15
N ASP A 254 -3.46 -21.23 31.02
CA ASP A 254 -3.74 -20.61 29.72
C ASP A 254 -5.00 -21.25 29.10
N LEU A 255 -6.13 -20.53 29.20
CA LEU A 255 -7.43 -20.98 28.70
C LEU A 255 -7.49 -21.11 27.16
N GLY A 256 -6.46 -20.66 26.44
CA GLY A 256 -6.31 -20.79 24.98
C GLY A 256 -5.33 -21.89 24.54
N ALA A 257 -4.48 -22.40 25.43
CA ALA A 257 -3.47 -23.39 25.09
C ALA A 257 -4.03 -24.82 25.04
N PRO A 258 -4.04 -25.52 23.87
CA PRO A 258 -4.61 -26.87 23.77
C PRO A 258 -3.86 -27.97 24.53
N ARG A 259 -2.69 -27.64 25.09
CA ARG A 259 -1.85 -28.53 25.93
C ARG A 259 -1.95 -28.24 27.42
N ASP A 260 -2.59 -27.13 27.80
CA ASP A 260 -2.86 -26.85 29.20
C ASP A 260 -3.87 -27.89 29.74
N PRO A 261 -3.67 -28.47 30.94
CA PRO A 261 -4.61 -29.41 31.55
C PRO A 261 -6.07 -28.92 31.58
N ILE A 262 -6.33 -27.61 31.64
CA ILE A 262 -7.68 -27.05 31.64
C ILE A 262 -8.43 -27.25 30.33
N ALA A 263 -7.74 -27.48 29.22
CA ALA A 263 -8.37 -27.71 27.92
C ALA A 263 -9.35 -28.92 27.93
N ARG A 264 -9.18 -29.86 28.87
CA ARG A 264 -10.08 -31.01 29.09
C ARG A 264 -11.33 -30.68 29.92
N CYS A 265 -11.34 -29.54 30.60
CA CYS A 265 -12.47 -29.04 31.38
C CYS A 265 -13.36 -28.07 30.58
N LEU A 266 -12.87 -27.53 29.47
CA LEU A 266 -13.57 -26.54 28.64
C LEU A 266 -14.44 -27.22 27.57
N VAL A 267 -15.72 -26.81 27.46
CA VAL A 267 -16.61 -27.25 26.38
C VAL A 267 -16.44 -26.33 25.17
N ALA A 268 -16.04 -26.89 24.02
CA ALA A 268 -15.73 -26.10 22.82
C ALA A 268 -16.91 -25.21 22.32
N ALA A 269 -18.14 -25.71 22.40
CA ALA A 269 -19.35 -24.97 22.01
C ALA A 269 -19.58 -23.69 22.85
N GLN A 270 -19.02 -23.61 24.06
CA GLN A 270 -19.14 -22.47 24.95
C GLN A 270 -18.04 -21.41 24.75
N ALA A 271 -17.13 -21.59 23.79
CA ALA A 271 -16.03 -20.64 23.51
C ALA A 271 -16.45 -19.15 23.44
N PRO A 272 -17.61 -18.76 22.87
CA PRO A 272 -18.06 -17.37 22.86
C PRO A 272 -18.31 -16.73 24.24
N LEU A 273 -18.44 -17.52 25.30
CA LEU A 273 -18.66 -17.03 26.68
C LEU A 273 -17.36 -16.59 27.38
N GLY A 274 -16.19 -16.80 26.76
CA GLY A 274 -14.91 -16.35 27.29
C GLY A 274 -14.64 -16.87 28.71
N ASP A 275 -14.33 -15.97 29.63
CA ASP A 275 -14.03 -16.34 31.02
C ASP A 275 -15.27 -16.78 31.81
N ALA A 276 -16.48 -16.45 31.34
CA ALA A 276 -17.75 -16.85 31.97
C ALA A 276 -18.19 -18.28 31.63
N ARG A 277 -17.40 -19.04 30.84
CA ARG A 277 -17.67 -20.46 30.54
C ARG A 277 -17.83 -21.28 31.83
N PRO A 278 -18.99 -21.93 32.08
CA PRO A 278 -19.16 -22.79 33.25
C PRO A 278 -18.41 -24.12 33.09
N ILE A 279 -17.64 -24.50 34.08
CA ILE A 279 -16.87 -25.75 34.12
C ILE A 279 -17.14 -26.53 35.41
N ALA A 280 -17.26 -27.86 35.27
CA ALA A 280 -17.41 -28.79 36.39
C ALA A 280 -16.11 -29.59 36.56
N CYS A 281 -15.31 -29.24 37.57
CA CYS A 281 -13.98 -29.80 37.79
C CYS A 281 -14.01 -31.14 38.56
N PHE A 282 -14.27 -32.22 37.82
CA PHE A 282 -14.40 -33.59 38.34
C PHE A 282 -13.10 -34.14 38.97
N ASP A 283 -11.96 -34.03 38.26
CA ASP A 283 -10.68 -34.66 38.65
C ASP A 283 -10.18 -34.25 40.05
N GLU A 284 -10.47 -33.02 40.47
CA GLU A 284 -9.87 -32.42 41.68
C GLU A 284 -10.60 -32.80 42.97
N HIS A 285 -11.83 -33.31 42.85
CA HIS A 285 -12.69 -33.73 43.98
C HIS A 285 -12.97 -35.25 43.95
N ARG A 286 -12.03 -36.00 43.35
CA ARG A 286 -12.16 -37.43 43.03
C ARG A 286 -12.20 -38.46 44.19
N PRO A 287 -11.71 -38.25 45.44
CA PRO A 287 -11.46 -39.34 46.39
C PRO A 287 -12.74 -39.80 47.13
N ALA A 288 -13.81 -40.00 46.36
CA ALA A 288 -15.18 -40.26 46.79
C ALA A 288 -15.83 -41.44 46.05
N LEU A 289 -15.04 -42.21 45.31
CA LEU A 289 -15.45 -43.48 44.71
C LEU A 289 -15.04 -44.64 45.64
N PRO A 290 -15.86 -45.71 45.77
CA PRO A 290 -15.57 -46.81 46.68
C PRO A 290 -14.19 -47.46 46.49
N ASP A 291 -13.73 -47.61 45.25
CA ASP A 291 -12.45 -48.26 44.92
C ASP A 291 -11.21 -47.48 45.42
N ASP A 292 -11.32 -46.16 45.62
CA ASP A 292 -10.20 -45.36 46.14
C ASP A 292 -9.92 -45.64 47.63
N ALA A 293 -10.88 -46.20 48.37
CA ALA A 293 -10.66 -46.70 49.73
C ALA A 293 -9.77 -47.97 49.74
N ALA A 294 -9.87 -48.82 48.71
CA ALA A 294 -9.12 -50.07 48.63
C ALA A 294 -7.64 -49.86 48.25
N THR A 295 -7.32 -48.75 47.55
CA THR A 295 -5.95 -48.47 47.09
C THR A 295 -5.07 -47.72 48.11
N GLY A 296 -5.58 -47.47 49.32
CA GLY A 296 -4.88 -46.69 50.35
C GLY A 296 -4.69 -45.21 50.00
N ARG A 297 -5.26 -44.73 48.89
CA ARG A 297 -5.27 -43.33 48.45
C ARG A 297 -6.42 -42.52 49.05
N ALA A 298 -6.88 -42.92 50.24
CA ALA A 298 -7.74 -42.08 51.07
C ALA A 298 -6.97 -40.77 51.41
N GLY A 299 -7.20 -39.74 50.61
CA GLY A 299 -6.84 -38.37 50.97
C GLY A 299 -7.50 -38.01 52.31
N ARG A 300 -6.98 -36.98 52.98
CA ARG A 300 -7.38 -36.58 54.34
C ARG A 300 -8.83 -36.05 54.43
N SER A 301 -9.84 -36.88 54.22
CA SER A 301 -11.25 -36.57 54.51
C SER A 301 -11.56 -36.79 56.00
N GLY A 302 -10.82 -36.10 56.86
CA GLY A 302 -11.00 -36.14 58.30
C GLY A 302 -12.02 -35.08 58.75
N GLY A 303 -13.30 -35.48 58.93
CA GLY A 303 -14.26 -34.71 59.73
C GLY A 303 -15.57 -34.30 59.05
N GLY A 304 -16.67 -34.68 59.69
CA GLY A 304 -17.90 -33.89 59.98
C GLY A 304 -18.63 -33.00 58.95
N GLY A 305 -18.19 -32.86 57.69
CA GLY A 305 -18.75 -31.87 56.76
C GLY A 305 -20.03 -32.25 56.02
N VAL A 306 -20.81 -31.25 55.57
CA VAL A 306 -22.02 -31.41 54.74
C VAL A 306 -21.74 -32.21 53.44
N CYS A 307 -20.51 -32.14 52.92
CA CYS A 307 -20.11 -32.91 51.75
C CYS A 307 -20.13 -34.43 51.98
N ARG A 308 -19.85 -34.92 53.21
CA ARG A 308 -19.77 -36.37 53.50
C ARG A 308 -21.06 -37.12 53.17
N GLY A 309 -22.22 -36.51 53.47
CA GLY A 309 -23.54 -37.08 53.14
C GLY A 309 -23.91 -37.03 51.66
N GLN A 310 -23.05 -36.47 50.80
CA GLN A 310 -23.24 -36.37 49.35
C GLN A 310 -22.19 -37.18 48.57
N HIS A 311 -21.27 -37.87 49.26
CA HIS A 311 -20.23 -38.73 48.68
C HIS A 311 -20.70 -40.18 48.59
N THR A 312 -21.71 -40.39 47.72
CA THR A 312 -22.32 -41.67 47.36
C THR A 312 -21.69 -42.27 46.10
N GLU A 313 -21.94 -43.56 45.83
CA GLU A 313 -21.36 -44.29 44.68
C GLU A 313 -21.69 -43.66 43.32
N ASP A 314 -22.86 -43.01 43.24
CA ASP A 314 -23.37 -42.30 42.07
C ASP A 314 -22.83 -40.86 41.91
N ARG A 315 -21.99 -40.35 42.82
CA ARG A 315 -21.50 -38.96 42.76
C ARG A 315 -20.72 -38.65 41.47
N ALA A 316 -20.01 -39.62 40.90
CA ALA A 316 -19.34 -39.41 39.61
C ALA A 316 -20.34 -39.15 38.47
N LEU A 317 -21.46 -39.86 38.45
CA LEU A 317 -22.56 -39.63 37.50
C LEU A 317 -23.23 -38.26 37.75
N ALA A 318 -23.31 -37.80 39.01
CA ALA A 318 -23.77 -36.45 39.32
C ALA A 318 -22.86 -35.36 38.73
N TRP A 319 -21.53 -35.56 38.70
CA TRP A 319 -20.58 -34.63 38.06
C TRP A 319 -20.71 -34.59 36.53
N GLU A 320 -20.95 -35.74 35.89
CA GLU A 320 -21.21 -35.81 34.45
C GLU A 320 -22.56 -35.15 34.12
N ALA A 321 -23.63 -35.47 34.86
CA ALA A 321 -24.93 -34.83 34.72
C ALA A 321 -24.88 -33.31 34.96
N ALA A 322 -24.04 -32.83 35.87
CA ALA A 322 -23.84 -31.39 36.11
C ALA A 322 -23.07 -30.71 34.97
N ARG A 323 -22.14 -31.42 34.33
CA ARG A 323 -21.44 -30.95 33.12
C ARG A 323 -22.40 -30.84 31.94
N ASP A 324 -23.27 -31.83 31.74
CA ASP A 324 -24.31 -31.80 30.71
C ASP A 324 -25.33 -30.69 30.97
N ALA A 325 -25.74 -30.49 32.22
CA ALA A 325 -26.59 -29.37 32.62
C ALA A 325 -25.93 -28.01 32.33
N ALA A 326 -24.63 -27.85 32.55
CA ALA A 326 -23.88 -26.64 32.18
C ALA A 326 -23.71 -26.49 30.66
N ALA A 327 -23.59 -27.58 29.91
CA ALA A 327 -23.53 -27.55 28.45
C ALA A 327 -24.89 -27.14 27.84
N ALA A 328 -25.98 -27.70 28.36
CA ALA A 328 -27.35 -27.41 27.93
C ALA A 328 -27.86 -26.03 28.39
N MET A 329 -27.47 -25.59 29.59
CA MET A 329 -27.79 -24.27 30.14
C MET A 329 -26.52 -23.56 30.65
N PRO A 330 -25.74 -22.93 29.74
CA PRO A 330 -24.49 -22.28 30.12
C PRO A 330 -24.66 -21.01 30.96
N VAL A 331 -25.86 -20.41 30.95
CA VAL A 331 -26.19 -19.18 31.68
C VAL A 331 -27.54 -19.37 32.38
N VAL A 332 -27.58 -19.15 33.69
CA VAL A 332 -28.80 -19.20 34.50
C VAL A 332 -29.49 -17.84 34.45
N THR A 333 -30.59 -17.75 33.70
CA THR A 333 -31.32 -16.49 33.52
C THR A 333 -32.01 -16.05 34.81
N GLY A 334 -31.75 -14.81 35.21
CA GLY A 334 -32.27 -14.20 36.45
C GLY A 334 -31.20 -13.89 37.48
N ALA A 335 -29.99 -14.49 37.37
CA ALA A 335 -28.94 -14.28 38.36
C ALA A 335 -28.46 -12.82 38.34
N ALA A 336 -28.16 -12.26 39.52
CA ALA A 336 -27.71 -10.88 39.67
C ALA A 336 -26.26 -10.73 39.14
N GLY A 337 -26.15 -10.61 37.81
CA GLY A 337 -24.89 -10.60 37.06
C GLY A 337 -25.01 -11.27 35.68
N ALA A 338 -26.01 -12.12 35.47
CA ALA A 338 -26.27 -12.78 34.19
C ALA A 338 -27.36 -12.05 33.39
N ALA A 339 -27.03 -10.86 32.88
CA ALA A 339 -27.82 -10.25 31.83
C ALA A 339 -27.58 -11.02 30.52
N PRO A 340 -28.61 -11.61 29.87
CA PRO A 340 -28.51 -11.84 28.44
C PRO A 340 -28.39 -10.48 27.74
N ALA A 341 -27.72 -10.43 26.59
CA ALA A 341 -27.70 -9.24 25.75
C ALA A 341 -29.13 -8.97 25.22
N GLY A 342 -29.94 -8.20 25.94
CA GLY A 342 -31.31 -7.88 25.50
C GLY A 342 -32.28 -7.20 26.48
N ALA A 343 -32.07 -7.18 27.80
CA ALA A 343 -33.06 -6.62 28.74
C ALA A 343 -32.46 -5.72 29.84
N LEU A 344 -32.87 -4.45 29.86
CA LEU A 344 -32.49 -3.45 30.87
C LEU A 344 -33.44 -3.44 32.09
N PRO A 345 -33.03 -2.86 33.24
CA PRO A 345 -33.95 -2.49 34.31
C PRO A 345 -34.69 -1.19 33.92
N HIS A 346 -35.95 -1.32 33.49
CA HIS A 346 -36.60 -0.37 32.57
C HIS A 346 -37.05 1.00 33.12
N GLY A 347 -36.83 1.31 34.40
CA GLY A 347 -37.33 2.56 35.01
C GLY A 347 -36.35 3.75 34.89
N ARG A 348 -35.35 3.77 35.77
CA ARG A 348 -34.57 4.99 36.07
C ARG A 348 -33.23 5.06 35.34
N ALA A 349 -32.57 3.91 35.11
CA ALA A 349 -31.37 3.84 34.30
C ALA A 349 -31.60 4.30 32.85
N LEU A 350 -32.78 4.01 32.28
CA LEU A 350 -33.18 4.51 30.97
C LEU A 350 -33.39 6.04 30.93
N LEU A 351 -33.73 6.69 32.04
CA LEU A 351 -33.79 8.15 32.10
C LEU A 351 -32.39 8.77 32.12
N TRP A 352 -31.43 8.18 32.83
CA TRP A 352 -30.05 8.69 32.89
C TRP A 352 -29.30 8.47 31.58
N MET A 353 -29.37 7.24 31.05
CA MET A 353 -28.82 6.92 29.72
C MET A 353 -29.58 7.66 28.63
N GLY A 354 -30.90 7.83 28.75
CA GLY A 354 -31.72 8.57 27.80
C GLY A 354 -31.34 10.06 27.72
N ALA A 355 -31.18 10.72 28.86
CA ALA A 355 -30.69 12.10 28.92
C ALA A 355 -29.25 12.22 28.39
N GLY A 356 -28.36 11.29 28.78
CA GLY A 356 -26.98 11.23 28.28
C GLY A 356 -26.88 11.00 26.78
N LEU A 357 -27.66 10.06 26.23
CA LEU A 357 -27.73 9.73 24.80
C LEU A 357 -28.46 10.82 23.99
N ALA A 358 -29.45 11.51 24.55
CA ALA A 358 -30.08 12.65 23.91
C ALA A 358 -29.13 13.85 23.84
N ALA A 359 -28.41 14.17 24.92
CA ALA A 359 -27.40 15.23 24.94
C ALA A 359 -26.21 14.90 24.03
N ALA A 360 -25.67 13.68 24.11
CA ALA A 360 -24.63 13.21 23.20
C ALA A 360 -25.14 13.18 21.75
N GLY A 361 -26.38 12.75 21.52
CA GLY A 361 -27.03 12.71 20.21
C GLY A 361 -27.21 14.09 19.59
N LEU A 362 -27.67 15.08 20.37
CA LEU A 362 -27.77 16.48 19.96
C LEU A 362 -26.38 17.10 19.69
N ALA A 363 -25.40 16.84 20.54
CA ALA A 363 -24.02 17.28 20.32
C ALA A 363 -23.40 16.64 19.06
N LEU A 364 -23.66 15.35 18.83
CA LEU A 364 -23.16 14.60 17.67
C LEU A 364 -23.93 14.95 16.39
N ALA A 365 -25.21 15.32 16.48
CA ALA A 365 -26.01 15.85 15.38
C ALA A 365 -25.64 17.30 15.06
N GLY A 366 -25.33 18.14 16.05
CA GLY A 366 -24.76 19.47 15.86
C GLY A 366 -23.36 19.41 15.26
N ALA A 367 -22.52 18.48 15.72
CA ALA A 367 -21.20 18.22 15.14
C ALA A 367 -21.29 17.66 13.71
N ARG A 368 -22.20 16.71 13.43
CA ARG A 368 -22.43 16.18 12.07
C ARG A 368 -23.11 17.19 11.15
N GLY A 369 -24.03 18.01 11.64
CA GLY A 369 -24.66 19.10 10.90
C GLY A 369 -23.65 20.20 10.57
N GLY A 370 -22.84 20.60 11.56
CA GLY A 370 -21.71 21.50 11.38
C GLY A 370 -20.63 20.93 10.46
N HIS A 371 -20.37 19.62 10.49
CA HIS A 371 -19.46 18.94 9.58
C HIS A 371 -20.07 18.71 8.18
N ALA A 372 -21.40 18.59 8.04
CA ALA A 372 -22.08 18.52 6.74
C ALA A 372 -22.13 19.90 6.08
N LEU A 373 -22.39 20.96 6.86
CA LEU A 373 -22.31 22.35 6.42
C LEU A 373 -20.86 22.77 6.12
N ARG A 374 -19.88 22.35 6.95
CA ARG A 374 -18.46 22.52 6.63
C ARG A 374 -18.04 21.68 5.44
N ALA A 375 -18.43 20.41 5.29
CA ALA A 375 -18.10 19.60 4.12
C ALA A 375 -18.76 20.11 2.83
N ARG A 376 -19.96 20.72 2.91
CA ARG A 376 -20.57 21.45 1.79
C ARG A 376 -19.82 22.75 1.47
N ARG A 377 -19.24 23.44 2.46
CA ARG A 377 -18.34 24.60 2.28
C ARG A 377 -16.86 24.23 2.01
N SER A 378 -16.47 22.99 2.25
CA SER A 378 -15.09 22.47 2.16
C SER A 378 -14.97 21.32 1.18
N ARG A 379 -15.88 21.25 0.21
CA ARG A 379 -15.54 20.84 -1.17
C ARG A 379 -14.63 21.89 -1.81
N ARG A 380 -13.47 22.13 -1.20
CA ARG A 380 -12.26 22.30 -2.00
C ARG A 380 -11.87 20.88 -2.45
N PRO A 381 -11.36 20.70 -3.67
CA PRO A 381 -10.76 19.41 -4.04
C PRO A 381 -9.67 19.07 -3.02
N SER A 382 -9.42 17.78 -2.75
CA SER A 382 -8.19 17.41 -2.04
C SER A 382 -6.99 17.86 -2.88
N ARG A 383 -5.81 18.11 -2.28
CA ARG A 383 -4.61 18.48 -3.05
C ARG A 383 -4.29 17.43 -4.15
N ASP A 384 -4.66 16.17 -3.93
CA ASP A 384 -4.54 15.09 -4.91
C ASP A 384 -5.59 15.16 -6.03
N ALA A 385 -6.84 15.55 -5.72
CA ALA A 385 -7.87 15.78 -6.73
C ALA A 385 -7.63 17.07 -7.52
N GLU A 386 -7.10 18.11 -6.87
CA GLU A 386 -6.65 19.37 -7.47
C GLU A 386 -5.43 19.14 -8.37
N ALA A 387 -4.49 18.29 -7.94
CA ALA A 387 -3.36 17.84 -8.77
C ALA A 387 -3.81 16.96 -9.94
N ALA A 388 -4.72 16.00 -9.71
CA ALA A 388 -5.27 15.17 -10.77
C ALA A 388 -6.02 16.03 -11.81
N GLU A 389 -6.87 16.96 -11.39
CA GLU A 389 -7.60 17.84 -12.29
C GLU A 389 -6.67 18.87 -12.99
N ALA A 390 -5.59 19.31 -12.34
CA ALA A 390 -4.54 20.10 -12.98
C ALA A 390 -3.73 19.31 -14.02
N MET A 391 -3.61 17.98 -13.89
CA MET A 391 -3.00 17.10 -14.92
C MET A 391 -3.94 16.82 -16.11
N LEU A 392 -5.26 16.99 -15.92
CA LEU A 392 -6.27 16.76 -16.95
C LEU A 392 -6.45 17.95 -17.89
N ARG A 393 -6.24 19.18 -17.40
CA ARG A 393 -6.40 20.41 -18.18
C ARG A 393 -5.18 20.65 -19.09
N PRO A 394 -5.33 21.32 -20.25
CA PRO A 394 -4.21 21.80 -21.04
C PRO A 394 -3.33 22.72 -20.20
N ALA A 395 -2.05 22.39 -20.08
CA ALA A 395 -1.13 23.16 -19.25
C ALA A 395 -0.88 24.54 -19.88
N ALA A 396 -1.51 25.58 -19.33
CA ALA A 396 -1.44 26.92 -19.90
C ALA A 396 -0.11 27.65 -19.66
N ARG A 397 0.67 27.23 -18.65
CA ARG A 397 1.90 27.88 -18.18
C ARG A 397 3.00 26.87 -17.86
N VAL A 398 4.25 27.23 -18.14
CA VAL A 398 5.44 26.49 -17.71
C VAL A 398 5.45 26.46 -16.18
N ARG A 399 5.65 25.28 -15.60
CA ARG A 399 5.78 25.11 -14.15
C ARG A 399 7.24 25.26 -13.76
N LEU A 400 7.57 26.32 -13.03
CA LEU A 400 8.94 26.65 -12.64
C LEU A 400 9.13 26.52 -11.12
N PRO A 401 10.31 26.09 -10.65
CA PRO A 401 10.66 26.18 -9.25
C PRO A 401 10.72 27.65 -8.81
N ARG A 402 10.04 27.99 -7.72
CA ARG A 402 10.29 29.21 -6.98
C ARG A 402 11.00 28.84 -5.69
N ILE A 403 12.06 29.56 -5.38
CA ILE A 403 12.93 29.25 -4.24
C ILE A 403 12.97 30.46 -3.32
N ASP A 404 12.56 30.26 -2.07
CA ASP A 404 12.79 31.21 -1.00
C ASP A 404 14.24 31.08 -0.50
N THR A 405 15.07 32.03 -0.91
CA THR A 405 16.49 32.09 -0.55
C THR A 405 16.72 32.43 0.93
N THR A 406 15.71 32.91 1.66
CA THR A 406 15.84 33.20 3.10
C THR A 406 15.73 31.96 3.97
N THR A 407 14.99 30.94 3.51
CA THR A 407 14.87 29.64 4.18
C THR A 407 15.76 28.57 3.56
N CYS A 408 16.29 28.77 2.34
CA CYS A 408 17.05 27.74 1.61
C CYS A 408 18.35 27.32 2.34
N LEU A 409 18.51 26.02 2.59
CA LEU A 409 19.69 25.45 3.29
C LEU A 409 20.88 25.13 2.37
N GLY A 410 20.79 25.39 1.06
CA GLY A 410 21.86 25.04 0.11
C GLY A 410 22.17 23.54 -0.04
N CYS A 411 21.34 22.66 0.52
CA CYS A 411 21.62 21.23 0.75
C CYS A 411 21.67 20.31 -0.50
N TYR A 412 21.73 20.86 -1.72
CA TYR A 412 21.77 20.17 -3.02
C TYR A 412 20.62 19.19 -3.36
N ALA A 413 19.80 18.76 -2.40
CA ALA A 413 18.73 17.76 -2.59
C ALA A 413 17.74 18.06 -3.74
N CYS A 414 17.50 19.33 -4.05
CA CYS A 414 16.66 19.74 -5.18
C CYS A 414 17.39 19.72 -6.54
N VAL A 415 18.71 19.95 -6.56
CA VAL A 415 19.58 19.84 -7.74
C VAL A 415 19.72 18.37 -8.11
N ASP A 416 20.07 17.52 -7.16
CA ASP A 416 20.21 16.06 -7.35
C ASP A 416 18.89 15.41 -7.81
N ALA A 417 17.76 15.95 -7.36
CA ALA A 417 16.42 15.50 -7.74
C ALA A 417 15.96 15.99 -9.12
N CYS A 418 16.72 16.84 -9.81
CA CYS A 418 16.32 17.43 -11.09
C CYS A 418 16.94 16.68 -12.29
N PRO A 419 16.20 15.79 -12.99
CA PRO A 419 16.75 15.00 -14.10
C PRO A 419 17.07 15.82 -15.38
N TYR A 420 16.79 17.13 -15.35
CA TYR A 420 17.05 18.10 -16.41
C TYR A 420 18.06 19.17 -16.00
N ASP A 421 18.65 19.07 -14.79
CA ASP A 421 19.68 19.97 -14.27
C ASP A 421 19.30 21.47 -14.43
N VAL A 422 18.02 21.78 -14.16
CA VAL A 422 17.39 23.13 -14.17
C VAL A 422 17.88 23.99 -13.01
N LEU A 423 18.24 23.32 -11.91
CA LEU A 423 18.61 23.91 -10.65
C LEU A 423 20.12 23.81 -10.46
N ALA A 424 20.69 24.84 -9.84
CA ALA A 424 22.07 24.85 -9.34
C ALA A 424 22.08 25.39 -7.90
N VAL A 425 23.20 25.27 -7.19
CA VAL A 425 23.44 26.03 -5.94
C VAL A 425 24.46 27.11 -6.24
N GLU A 426 24.06 28.36 -6.05
CA GLU A 426 24.93 29.54 -6.16
C GLU A 426 24.97 30.25 -4.82
N ARG A 427 26.15 30.65 -4.34
CA ARG A 427 26.31 31.42 -3.09
C ARG A 427 25.50 30.82 -1.91
N TYR A 428 25.60 29.49 -1.78
CA TYR A 428 24.94 28.67 -0.74
C TYR A 428 23.40 28.57 -0.80
N VAL A 429 22.73 29.09 -1.83
CA VAL A 429 21.28 28.91 -2.03
C VAL A 429 20.98 28.26 -3.39
N ALA A 430 19.87 27.53 -3.48
CA ALA A 430 19.43 26.97 -4.73
C ALA A 430 18.87 28.05 -5.66
N VAL A 431 19.17 27.98 -6.95
CA VAL A 431 18.72 28.91 -8.00
C VAL A 431 18.22 28.17 -9.23
N VAL A 432 17.33 28.80 -10.00
CA VAL A 432 16.86 28.28 -11.30
C VAL A 432 17.82 28.74 -12.38
N ALA A 433 18.86 27.95 -12.63
CA ALA A 433 19.90 28.27 -13.61
C ALA A 433 19.44 28.11 -15.08
N ARG A 434 18.50 27.19 -15.35
CA ARG A 434 18.02 26.88 -16.72
C ARG A 434 16.50 26.70 -16.77
N PRO A 435 15.70 27.78 -16.62
CA PRO A 435 14.24 27.71 -16.59
C PRO A 435 13.64 27.07 -17.85
N GLU A 436 14.25 27.27 -19.01
CA GLU A 436 13.83 26.71 -20.31
C GLU A 436 13.98 25.18 -20.41
N ALA A 437 14.81 24.57 -19.55
CA ALA A 437 14.94 23.11 -19.45
C ALA A 437 13.88 22.47 -18.52
N CYS A 438 13.01 23.27 -17.89
CA CYS A 438 12.05 22.78 -16.90
C CYS A 438 10.75 22.25 -17.54
N CYS A 439 10.53 20.94 -17.41
CA CYS A 439 9.29 20.26 -17.79
C CYS A 439 8.21 20.24 -16.67
N GLY A 440 8.40 20.97 -15.57
CA GLY A 440 7.40 21.07 -14.50
C GLY A 440 7.26 19.86 -13.57
N LEU A 441 8.26 18.97 -13.51
CA LEU A 441 8.30 17.88 -12.54
C LEU A 441 8.44 18.42 -11.11
N THR A 442 7.68 17.86 -10.16
CA THR A 442 7.69 18.27 -8.74
C THR A 442 8.71 17.52 -7.88
N LEU A 443 9.68 16.82 -8.48
CA LEU A 443 10.69 16.03 -7.74
C LEU A 443 11.55 16.90 -6.83
N CYS A 444 11.95 18.10 -7.28
CA CYS A 444 12.73 19.06 -6.50
C CYS A 444 11.95 19.67 -5.33
N GLU A 445 10.64 19.85 -5.47
CA GLU A 445 9.70 20.28 -4.40
C GLU A 445 9.50 19.14 -3.38
N GLN A 446 9.25 17.92 -3.85
CA GLN A 446 9.13 16.71 -2.99
C GLN A 446 10.41 16.39 -2.20
N ARG A 447 11.59 16.77 -2.72
CA ARG A 447 12.91 16.54 -2.11
C ARG A 447 13.42 17.72 -1.29
N CYS A 448 12.71 18.85 -1.23
CA CYS A 448 13.11 19.99 -0.43
C CYS A 448 12.82 19.73 1.06
N PRO A 449 13.83 19.57 1.94
CA PRO A 449 13.61 19.05 3.30
C PRO A 449 12.89 20.03 4.24
N ASN A 450 12.89 21.33 3.95
CA ASN A 450 12.21 22.36 4.74
C ASN A 450 11.07 23.08 3.98
N GLY A 451 10.87 22.79 2.69
CA GLY A 451 9.86 23.44 1.86
C GLY A 451 10.23 24.79 1.22
N SER A 452 11.50 25.23 1.24
CA SER A 452 11.96 26.46 0.55
C SER A 452 11.73 26.49 -0.96
N LEU A 453 11.40 25.36 -1.60
CA LEU A 453 11.17 25.26 -3.04
C LEU A 453 9.74 24.78 -3.31
N THR A 454 8.97 25.60 -4.02
CA THR A 454 7.62 25.28 -4.52
C THR A 454 7.59 25.28 -6.05
N ILE A 455 6.67 24.52 -6.67
CA ILE A 455 6.43 24.62 -8.12
C ILE A 455 5.25 25.57 -8.39
N GLU A 456 5.55 26.73 -8.97
CA GLU A 456 4.57 27.76 -9.31
C GLU A 456 4.35 27.89 -10.83
N GLY A 457 3.25 28.53 -11.23
CA GLY A 457 2.90 28.76 -12.64
C GLY A 457 3.62 29.99 -13.21
N GLY A 458 4.60 29.76 -14.08
CA GLY A 458 5.41 30.80 -14.73
C GLY A 458 4.80 31.34 -16.04
N ALA A 459 5.67 31.57 -17.04
CA ALA A 459 5.29 32.08 -18.35
C ALA A 459 4.28 31.16 -19.09
N PRO A 460 3.43 31.67 -19.98
CA PRO A 460 2.57 30.85 -20.84
C PRO A 460 3.37 29.81 -21.64
N ILE A 461 2.80 28.62 -21.87
CA ILE A 461 3.37 27.69 -22.85
C ILE A 461 2.97 28.19 -24.25
N GLU A 462 3.95 28.71 -24.99
CA GLU A 462 3.79 29.13 -26.38
C GLU A 462 3.58 27.93 -27.31
N GLY A 463 2.99 28.16 -28.48
CA GLY A 463 2.86 27.13 -29.52
C GLY A 463 2.10 25.87 -29.05
N ARG A 464 0.95 26.05 -28.39
CA ARG A 464 -0.01 24.99 -28.03
C ARG A 464 -1.38 25.23 -28.72
N PRO A 465 -2.19 24.19 -28.97
CA PRO A 465 -3.54 24.35 -29.53
C PRO A 465 -4.49 25.02 -28.55
N ARG A 466 -5.47 25.74 -29.08
CA ARG A 466 -6.62 26.23 -28.29
C ARG A 466 -7.53 25.07 -27.95
N LEU A 467 -7.80 24.89 -26.66
CA LEU A 467 -8.59 23.79 -26.10
C LEU A 467 -9.39 24.27 -24.89
N GLY A 468 -10.57 23.70 -24.70
CA GLY A 468 -11.35 23.82 -23.47
C GLY A 468 -10.79 22.97 -22.32
N ASP A 469 -11.35 23.17 -21.12
CA ASP A 469 -11.07 22.34 -19.93
C ASP A 469 -11.49 20.86 -20.11
N ASP A 470 -12.30 20.56 -21.13
CA ASP A 470 -12.74 19.21 -21.52
C ASP A 470 -11.86 18.55 -22.59
N LEU A 471 -10.76 19.21 -22.99
CA LEU A 471 -9.87 18.86 -24.11
C LEU A 471 -10.51 18.95 -25.51
N GLY A 472 -11.71 19.53 -25.62
CA GLY A 472 -12.34 19.82 -26.90
C GLY A 472 -11.72 21.03 -27.58
N SER A 473 -11.65 21.03 -28.92
CA SER A 473 -11.32 22.20 -29.70
C SER A 473 -12.52 23.16 -29.73
N PRO A 474 -12.37 24.43 -29.32
CA PRO A 474 -13.41 25.44 -29.51
C PRO A 474 -13.53 25.87 -30.98
N ASP A 475 -12.49 25.64 -31.79
CA ASP A 475 -12.45 25.98 -33.20
C ASP A 475 -13.20 24.93 -34.06
N VAL A 476 -13.25 23.66 -33.62
CA VAL A 476 -13.86 22.55 -34.36
C VAL A 476 -14.69 21.65 -33.42
N PRO A 477 -16.01 21.88 -33.30
CA PRO A 477 -16.88 21.14 -32.39
C PRO A 477 -16.88 19.63 -32.68
N GLY A 478 -16.51 18.84 -31.66
CA GLY A 478 -16.41 17.38 -31.71
C GLY A 478 -15.00 16.83 -32.01
N LEU A 479 -14.03 17.71 -32.23
CA LEU A 479 -12.60 17.37 -32.29
C LEU A 479 -11.96 17.57 -30.91
N TYR A 480 -11.19 16.59 -30.45
CA TYR A 480 -10.50 16.60 -29.15
C TYR A 480 -9.00 16.40 -29.33
N LEU A 481 -8.19 16.89 -28.39
CA LEU A 481 -6.73 16.77 -28.43
C LEU A 481 -6.17 16.36 -27.06
N ALA A 482 -5.29 15.37 -27.02
CA ALA A 482 -4.71 14.86 -25.77
C ALA A 482 -3.23 14.46 -25.90
N GLY A 483 -2.53 14.37 -24.76
CA GLY A 483 -1.11 14.06 -24.72
C GLY A 483 -0.23 15.30 -24.83
N ASP A 484 1.06 15.08 -25.11
CA ASP A 484 2.09 16.12 -25.12
C ASP A 484 1.69 17.36 -25.94
N ILE A 485 0.90 17.18 -27.01
CA ILE A 485 0.44 18.27 -27.88
C ILE A 485 -0.36 19.36 -27.14
N THR A 486 -0.90 19.07 -25.95
CA THR A 486 -1.62 20.05 -25.10
C THR A 486 -0.71 20.97 -24.27
N GLY A 487 0.60 20.68 -24.18
CA GLY A 487 1.61 21.61 -23.62
C GLY A 487 2.75 20.96 -22.84
N LEU A 488 2.45 20.04 -21.89
CA LEU A 488 3.47 19.41 -21.03
C LEU A 488 3.73 17.95 -21.42
N PRO A 489 4.92 17.60 -21.95
CA PRO A 489 5.25 16.26 -22.41
C PRO A 489 5.61 15.33 -21.23
N LEU A 490 4.61 14.64 -20.67
CA LEU A 490 4.76 13.66 -19.59
C LEU A 490 3.85 12.46 -19.84
N ILE A 491 4.39 11.24 -19.73
CA ILE A 491 3.67 9.98 -19.99
C ILE A 491 2.41 9.88 -19.11
N LYS A 492 2.52 10.16 -17.80
CA LYS A 492 1.39 10.25 -16.88
C LYS A 492 0.30 11.24 -17.30
N ASN A 493 0.67 12.46 -17.71
CA ASN A 493 -0.30 13.45 -18.20
C ASN A 493 -1.01 12.93 -19.45
N ALA A 494 -0.25 12.38 -20.40
CA ALA A 494 -0.79 11.84 -21.64
C ALA A 494 -1.81 10.74 -21.38
N ILE A 495 -1.50 9.79 -20.49
CA ILE A 495 -2.43 8.72 -20.09
C ILE A 495 -3.70 9.28 -19.46
N HIS A 496 -3.58 10.19 -18.49
CA HIS A 496 -4.75 10.76 -17.80
C HIS A 496 -5.64 11.56 -18.77
N GLN A 497 -5.03 12.41 -19.62
CA GLN A 497 -5.74 13.19 -20.63
C GLN A 497 -6.43 12.30 -21.67
N GLY A 498 -5.80 11.21 -22.13
CA GLY A 498 -6.41 10.27 -23.07
C GLY A 498 -7.68 9.62 -22.52
N ALA A 499 -7.63 9.11 -21.28
CA ALA A 499 -8.80 8.53 -20.62
C ALA A 499 -9.89 9.59 -20.35
N PHE A 500 -9.51 10.81 -19.98
CA PHE A 500 -10.46 11.89 -19.77
C PHE A 500 -11.14 12.35 -21.06
N ALA A 501 -10.39 12.55 -22.15
CA ALA A 501 -10.94 12.88 -23.47
C ALA A 501 -11.96 11.83 -23.92
N ALA A 502 -11.62 10.54 -23.87
CA ALA A 502 -12.55 9.45 -24.20
C ALA A 502 -13.80 9.47 -23.31
N SER A 503 -13.67 9.82 -22.02
CA SER A 503 -14.80 9.96 -21.10
C SER A 503 -15.69 11.17 -21.42
N ARG A 504 -15.11 12.28 -21.91
CA ARG A 504 -15.85 13.46 -22.38
C ARG A 504 -16.56 13.20 -23.70
N ILE A 505 -15.87 12.60 -24.66
CA ILE A 505 -16.45 12.09 -25.93
C ILE A 505 -17.67 11.21 -25.65
N ALA A 506 -17.57 10.24 -24.73
CA ALA A 506 -18.70 9.39 -24.37
C ALA A 506 -19.86 10.13 -23.67
N GLN A 507 -19.62 11.26 -23.01
CA GLN A 507 -20.67 12.11 -22.44
C GLN A 507 -21.34 12.96 -23.53
N ASP A 508 -20.55 13.50 -24.45
CA ASP A 508 -21.02 14.33 -25.56
C ASP A 508 -21.86 13.53 -26.56
N LEU A 509 -21.38 12.34 -26.97
CA LEU A 509 -22.13 11.40 -27.81
C LEU A 509 -23.47 10.99 -27.19
N ARG A 510 -23.55 10.84 -25.86
CA ARG A 510 -24.80 10.54 -25.15
C ARG A 510 -25.78 11.71 -25.14
N LYS A 511 -25.30 12.96 -25.13
CA LYS A 511 -26.16 14.15 -25.27
C LYS A 511 -26.67 14.32 -26.69
N ALA A 512 -25.88 13.89 -27.69
CA ALA A 512 -26.18 14.08 -29.11
C ALA A 512 -27.18 13.09 -29.72
N GLY A 513 -27.68 12.09 -28.98
CA GLY A 513 -28.65 11.11 -29.49
C GLY A 513 -28.02 9.97 -30.30
N ASP A 514 -28.85 9.20 -31.02
CA ASP A 514 -28.50 7.88 -31.55
C ASP A 514 -28.22 7.83 -33.08
N ARG A 515 -27.24 6.97 -33.45
CA ARG A 515 -27.02 6.31 -34.75
C ARG A 515 -27.11 7.10 -36.07
N GLY A 516 -26.22 8.09 -36.22
CA GLY A 516 -25.63 8.35 -37.54
C GLY A 516 -24.64 7.22 -37.95
N PRO A 517 -24.40 6.96 -39.24
CA PRO A 517 -23.48 5.91 -39.70
C PRO A 517 -22.00 6.26 -39.44
N GLY A 518 -21.21 5.26 -39.06
CA GLY A 518 -19.76 5.38 -38.79
C GLY A 518 -19.38 4.92 -37.38
N LEU A 519 -18.11 5.12 -37.01
CA LEU A 519 -17.61 4.86 -35.65
C LEU A 519 -18.04 5.99 -34.70
N ASP A 520 -18.09 5.72 -33.40
CA ASP A 520 -18.25 6.78 -32.40
C ASP A 520 -17.01 7.66 -32.30
N LEU A 521 -15.82 7.06 -32.43
CA LEU A 521 -14.53 7.73 -32.24
C LEU A 521 -13.42 7.19 -33.17
N ILE A 522 -12.68 8.08 -33.84
CA ILE A 522 -11.34 7.77 -34.37
C ILE A 522 -10.28 8.41 -33.47
N ILE A 523 -9.29 7.62 -33.06
CA ILE A 523 -8.14 8.08 -32.26
C ILE A 523 -6.93 8.11 -33.19
N VAL A 524 -6.20 9.22 -33.26
CA VAL A 524 -5.00 9.34 -34.10
C VAL A 524 -3.76 9.43 -33.23
N GLY A 525 -2.88 8.44 -33.35
CA GLY A 525 -1.69 8.20 -32.55
C GLY A 525 -1.91 7.07 -31.53
N ALA A 526 -1.08 6.03 -31.57
CA ALA A 526 -1.03 4.94 -30.59
C ALA A 526 0.10 5.17 -29.56
N GLY A 527 0.32 6.42 -29.17
CA GLY A 527 1.12 6.77 -27.99
C GLY A 527 0.35 6.60 -26.67
N PRO A 528 0.96 6.92 -25.51
CA PRO A 528 0.34 6.73 -24.19
C PRO A 528 -1.06 7.35 -24.03
N ALA A 529 -1.29 8.53 -24.62
CA ALA A 529 -2.62 9.15 -24.65
C ALA A 529 -3.62 8.35 -25.49
N GLY A 530 -3.27 7.96 -26.71
CA GLY A 530 -4.17 7.24 -27.60
C GLY A 530 -4.50 5.83 -27.13
N ILE A 531 -3.52 5.09 -26.59
CA ILE A 531 -3.80 3.76 -26.01
C ILE A 531 -4.65 3.89 -24.74
N SER A 532 -4.41 4.89 -23.89
CA SER A 532 -5.26 5.15 -22.71
C SER A 532 -6.70 5.53 -23.10
N ALA A 533 -6.85 6.37 -24.13
CA ALA A 533 -8.14 6.72 -24.71
C ALA A 533 -8.86 5.49 -25.29
N ALA A 534 -8.14 4.61 -26.00
CA ALA A 534 -8.67 3.37 -26.56
C ALA A 534 -9.15 2.39 -25.47
N LEU A 535 -8.35 2.20 -24.41
CA LEU A 535 -8.75 1.39 -23.24
C LEU A 535 -10.03 1.94 -22.60
N ARG A 536 -10.13 3.27 -22.44
CA ARG A 536 -11.31 3.91 -21.86
C ARG A 536 -12.53 3.91 -22.78
N ALA A 537 -12.33 4.08 -24.09
CA ALA A 537 -13.39 3.97 -25.09
C ALA A 537 -13.99 2.55 -25.10
N LYS A 538 -13.14 1.52 -25.01
CA LYS A 538 -13.55 0.12 -24.84
C LYS A 538 -14.33 -0.10 -23.54
N GLU A 539 -13.84 0.43 -22.41
CA GLU A 539 -14.53 0.35 -21.11
C GLU A 539 -15.94 0.97 -21.14
N LEU A 540 -16.10 2.04 -21.91
CA LEU A 540 -17.35 2.78 -22.09
C LEU A 540 -18.25 2.24 -23.22
N GLY A 541 -17.84 1.15 -23.89
CA GLY A 541 -18.61 0.51 -24.96
C GLY A 541 -18.72 1.31 -26.26
N LEU A 542 -17.81 2.26 -26.51
CA LEU A 542 -17.77 3.01 -27.77
C LEU A 542 -17.27 2.16 -28.93
N SER A 543 -17.78 2.41 -30.14
CA SER A 543 -17.16 1.90 -31.37
C SER A 543 -15.98 2.81 -31.79
N PHE A 544 -14.77 2.26 -31.93
CA PHE A 544 -13.60 3.07 -32.25
C PHE A 544 -12.51 2.33 -33.03
N GLU A 545 -11.62 3.09 -33.66
CA GLU A 545 -10.38 2.63 -34.27
C GLU A 545 -9.23 3.59 -33.90
N VAL A 546 -8.01 3.07 -33.78
CA VAL A 546 -6.79 3.85 -33.54
C VAL A 546 -5.91 3.80 -34.79
N ILE A 547 -5.48 4.97 -35.28
CA ILE A 547 -4.61 5.13 -36.46
C ILE A 547 -3.22 5.53 -35.99
N GLU A 548 -2.18 4.78 -36.35
CA GLU A 548 -0.78 5.07 -36.00
C GLU A 548 0.10 5.04 -37.25
N GLN A 549 0.91 6.10 -37.44
CA GLN A 549 1.74 6.30 -38.63
C GLN A 549 2.98 5.39 -38.67
N GLY A 550 3.40 4.87 -37.50
CA GLY A 550 4.42 3.85 -37.36
C GLY A 550 3.88 2.64 -36.58
N SER A 551 4.61 2.21 -35.56
CA SER A 551 4.18 1.11 -34.69
C SER A 551 3.64 1.60 -33.32
N VAL A 552 2.94 0.72 -32.61
CA VAL A 552 2.39 1.00 -31.27
C VAL A 552 3.46 1.56 -30.32
N ALA A 553 3.18 2.72 -29.72
CA ALA A 553 4.11 3.45 -28.86
C ALA A 553 5.46 3.82 -29.51
N GLN A 554 5.51 4.06 -30.83
CA GLN A 554 6.71 4.43 -31.61
C GLN A 554 7.63 5.45 -30.90
N SER A 555 7.04 6.49 -30.30
CA SER A 555 7.80 7.52 -29.57
C SER A 555 8.63 6.93 -28.41
N ILE A 556 8.08 5.99 -27.65
CA ILE A 556 8.81 5.27 -26.58
C ILE A 556 9.79 4.28 -27.19
N GLN A 557 9.42 3.56 -28.26
CA GLN A 557 10.33 2.63 -28.95
C GLN A 557 11.62 3.31 -29.42
N SER A 558 11.52 4.55 -29.91
CA SER A 558 12.64 5.38 -30.39
C SER A 558 13.64 5.82 -29.30
N PHE A 559 13.36 5.58 -28.02
CA PHE A 559 14.33 5.89 -26.96
C PHE A 559 15.53 4.91 -27.04
N PRO A 560 16.74 5.32 -26.62
CA PRO A 560 17.86 4.40 -26.47
C PRO A 560 17.56 3.22 -25.56
N ARG A 561 18.10 2.04 -25.88
CA ARG A 561 17.97 0.81 -25.08
C ARG A 561 18.48 1.01 -23.66
N GLY A 562 17.73 0.49 -22.68
CA GLY A 562 18.06 0.65 -21.26
C GLY A 562 17.84 2.07 -20.72
N LYS A 563 17.24 2.99 -21.50
CA LYS A 563 16.85 4.32 -20.97
C LYS A 563 15.88 4.12 -19.81
N LEU A 564 16.26 4.63 -18.64
CA LEU A 564 15.40 4.67 -17.47
C LEU A 564 14.26 5.66 -17.71
N VAL A 565 13.04 5.19 -17.48
CA VAL A 565 11.81 5.97 -17.45
C VAL A 565 11.37 6.05 -15.99
N PHE A 566 11.46 7.27 -15.45
CA PHE A 566 10.96 7.60 -14.13
C PHE A 566 9.52 8.08 -14.28
N ASP A 567 8.57 7.32 -13.75
CA ASP A 567 7.19 7.77 -13.56
C ASP A 567 6.70 7.25 -12.20
N GLN A 568 5.57 7.76 -11.73
CA GLN A 568 4.86 7.20 -10.59
C GLN A 568 3.92 6.07 -11.07
N PRO A 569 3.26 5.31 -10.17
CA PRO A 569 2.25 4.33 -10.59
C PRO A 569 1.21 4.98 -11.51
N LEU A 570 1.01 4.37 -12.69
CA LEU A 570 0.13 4.85 -13.74
C LEU A 570 -1.20 4.11 -13.65
N ASP A 571 -2.30 4.83 -13.38
CA ASP A 571 -3.64 4.25 -13.40
C ASP A 571 -4.12 4.11 -14.86
N LEU A 572 -4.19 2.87 -15.36
CA LEU A 572 -4.68 2.57 -16.71
C LEU A 572 -6.13 2.06 -16.70
N PRO A 573 -7.03 2.61 -17.54
CA PRO A 573 -8.38 2.09 -17.72
C PRO A 573 -8.38 0.59 -18.07
N VAL A 574 -9.39 -0.16 -17.61
CA VAL A 574 -9.55 -1.63 -17.76
C VAL A 574 -8.46 -2.49 -17.10
N THR A 575 -7.22 -2.00 -16.98
CA THR A 575 -6.05 -2.78 -16.57
C THR A 575 -5.68 -2.59 -15.10
N GLY A 576 -6.01 -1.44 -14.50
CA GLY A 576 -5.59 -1.06 -13.16
C GLY A 576 -4.20 -0.41 -13.12
N LYS A 577 -3.53 -0.46 -11.97
CA LYS A 577 -2.23 0.21 -11.76
C LYS A 577 -1.09 -0.48 -12.50
N LEU A 578 -0.54 0.19 -13.51
CA LEU A 578 0.76 -0.12 -14.08
C LEU A 578 1.84 0.45 -13.13
N TRP A 579 2.47 -0.44 -12.37
CA TRP A 579 3.45 -0.07 -11.36
C TRP A 579 4.84 0.05 -11.98
N LEU A 580 5.27 1.29 -12.20
CA LEU A 580 6.63 1.64 -12.61
C LEU A 580 7.23 2.39 -11.41
N LYS A 581 8.14 1.77 -10.65
CA LYS A 581 8.85 2.48 -9.56
C LYS A 581 10.12 3.16 -10.08
N GLU A 582 10.73 2.50 -11.06
CA GLU A 582 11.82 2.87 -11.95
C GLU A 582 11.79 1.75 -13.01
N SER A 583 11.73 2.07 -14.30
CA SER A 583 11.61 1.03 -15.34
C SER A 583 12.39 1.39 -16.58
N THR A 584 13.02 0.40 -17.19
CA THR A 584 13.64 0.54 -18.51
C THR A 584 12.59 0.75 -19.60
N LYS A 585 13.02 1.36 -20.72
CA LYS A 585 12.24 1.42 -21.97
C LYS A 585 11.65 0.05 -22.32
N GLU A 586 12.46 -1.01 -22.22
CA GLU A 586 12.10 -2.37 -22.57
C GLU A 586 10.98 -2.93 -21.70
N GLU A 587 11.04 -2.74 -20.38
CA GLU A 587 9.98 -3.14 -19.46
C GLU A 587 8.68 -2.39 -19.75
N LEU A 588 8.75 -1.06 -19.88
CA LEU A 588 7.59 -0.22 -20.20
C LEU A 588 6.90 -0.66 -21.50
N LEU A 589 7.67 -0.92 -22.56
CA LEU A 589 7.15 -1.41 -23.84
C LEU A 589 6.57 -2.82 -23.71
N ALA A 590 7.23 -3.72 -22.97
CA ALA A 590 6.72 -5.08 -22.75
C ALA A 590 5.37 -5.06 -22.01
N HIS A 591 5.18 -4.14 -21.06
CA HIS A 591 3.89 -3.92 -20.40
C HIS A 591 2.84 -3.33 -21.37
N TRP A 592 3.15 -2.26 -22.11
CA TRP A 592 2.24 -1.67 -23.09
C TRP A 592 1.80 -2.66 -24.16
N LEU A 593 2.73 -3.35 -24.82
CA LEU A 593 2.44 -4.33 -25.87
C LEU A 593 1.70 -5.56 -25.34
N ARG A 594 1.86 -5.91 -24.05
CA ARG A 594 1.05 -6.96 -23.40
C ARG A 594 -0.39 -6.50 -23.21
N ILE A 595 -0.60 -5.25 -22.79
CA ILE A 595 -1.94 -4.66 -22.60
C ILE A 595 -2.67 -4.55 -23.94
N VAL A 596 -2.04 -3.97 -24.97
CA VAL A 596 -2.62 -3.83 -26.31
C VAL A 596 -3.06 -5.18 -26.89
N ARG A 597 -2.22 -6.22 -26.77
CA ARG A 597 -2.55 -7.59 -27.22
C ARG A 597 -3.64 -8.24 -26.38
N LYS A 598 -3.57 -8.16 -25.05
CA LYS A 598 -4.59 -8.72 -24.14
C LYS A 598 -5.95 -8.10 -24.41
N GLU A 599 -6.00 -6.78 -24.54
CA GLU A 599 -7.24 -6.03 -24.72
C GLU A 599 -7.70 -5.95 -26.18
N ARG A 600 -6.95 -6.51 -27.14
CA ARG A 600 -7.27 -6.58 -28.57
C ARG A 600 -7.72 -5.23 -29.14
N LEU A 601 -6.97 -4.18 -28.85
CA LEU A 601 -7.33 -2.83 -29.31
C LEU A 601 -7.24 -2.75 -30.84
N PRO A 602 -8.23 -2.15 -31.53
CA PRO A 602 -8.23 -2.00 -32.98
C PRO A 602 -7.25 -0.88 -33.38
N ILE A 603 -5.98 -1.24 -33.55
CA ILE A 603 -4.91 -0.31 -33.94
C ILE A 603 -4.42 -0.65 -35.34
N VAL A 604 -4.62 0.28 -36.28
CA VAL A 604 -4.06 0.26 -37.63
C VAL A 604 -2.70 0.95 -37.60
N GLN A 605 -1.64 0.17 -37.69
CA GLN A 605 -0.25 0.63 -37.72
C GLN A 605 0.20 0.99 -39.15
N GLU A 606 1.37 1.63 -39.26
CA GLU A 606 2.00 2.07 -40.51
C GLU A 606 1.01 2.82 -41.44
N THR A 607 0.08 3.57 -40.84
CA THR A 607 -1.03 4.26 -41.51
C THR A 607 -1.10 5.69 -41.00
N ARG A 608 -0.73 6.65 -41.85
CA ARG A 608 -0.64 8.06 -41.50
C ARG A 608 -1.98 8.75 -41.72
N MET A 609 -2.40 9.59 -40.77
CA MET A 609 -3.50 10.53 -40.97
C MET A 609 -3.03 11.69 -41.87
N VAL A 610 -3.75 11.92 -42.97
CA VAL A 610 -3.50 12.99 -43.95
C VAL A 610 -4.32 14.23 -43.61
N SER A 611 -5.62 14.05 -43.36
CA SER A 611 -6.54 15.14 -43.07
C SER A 611 -7.70 14.69 -42.19
N VAL A 612 -8.33 15.67 -41.52
CA VAL A 612 -9.58 15.52 -40.77
C VAL A 612 -10.48 16.66 -41.19
N ALA A 613 -11.66 16.34 -41.73
CA ALA A 613 -12.67 17.31 -42.13
C ALA A 613 -13.97 17.04 -41.38
N ARG A 614 -14.63 18.10 -40.89
CA ARG A 614 -15.97 18.00 -40.30
C ARG A 614 -17.02 17.93 -41.41
N LEU A 615 -17.91 16.97 -41.31
CA LEU A 615 -18.98 16.72 -42.29
C LEU A 615 -20.17 17.63 -41.96
N GLY A 616 -20.61 18.43 -42.94
CA GLY A 616 -21.78 19.31 -42.81
C GLY A 616 -21.48 20.82 -42.85
N ASP A 617 -20.22 21.25 -42.90
CA ASP A 617 -19.85 22.69 -42.89
C ASP A 617 -19.75 23.33 -44.29
N GLY A 618 -20.53 22.82 -45.25
CA GLY A 618 -20.59 23.36 -46.62
C GLY A 618 -21.70 24.39 -46.80
N ALA A 619 -21.48 25.42 -47.63
CA ALA A 619 -22.50 26.40 -48.00
C ALA A 619 -23.67 25.71 -48.73
N GLY A 620 -24.78 25.51 -48.00
CA GLY A 620 -25.96 24.76 -48.48
C GLY A 620 -26.34 23.53 -47.65
N ALA A 621 -25.55 23.16 -46.62
CA ALA A 621 -25.93 22.09 -45.70
C ALA A 621 -27.08 22.51 -44.78
N ALA A 622 -28.11 21.66 -44.66
CA ALA A 622 -29.22 21.88 -43.73
C ALA A 622 -28.74 21.80 -42.27
N ALA A 623 -29.23 22.72 -41.43
CA ALA A 623 -28.74 22.97 -40.06
C ALA A 623 -28.98 21.84 -39.03
N GLU A 624 -29.52 20.69 -39.45
CA GLU A 624 -29.98 19.61 -38.58
C GLU A 624 -29.25 18.26 -38.81
N ALA A 625 -28.26 18.22 -39.71
CA ALA A 625 -27.46 17.00 -39.93
C ALA A 625 -26.56 16.69 -38.72
N PRO A 626 -26.51 15.43 -38.21
CA PRO A 626 -25.68 15.08 -37.06
C PRO A 626 -24.18 15.18 -37.41
N ALA A 627 -23.50 16.14 -36.78
CA ALA A 627 -22.10 16.44 -37.03
C ALA A 627 -21.17 15.24 -36.78
N GLY A 628 -20.47 14.83 -37.85
CA GLY A 628 -19.43 13.81 -37.85
C GLY A 628 -18.18 14.28 -38.59
N PHE A 629 -17.23 13.38 -38.81
CA PHE A 629 -15.93 13.65 -39.40
C PHE A 629 -15.57 12.61 -40.46
N ALA A 630 -14.89 13.08 -41.51
CA ALA A 630 -14.12 12.26 -42.43
C ALA A 630 -12.63 12.39 -42.09
N VAL A 631 -11.97 11.25 -41.88
CA VAL A 631 -10.53 11.14 -41.62
C VAL A 631 -9.89 10.42 -42.79
N VAL A 632 -9.04 11.10 -43.55
CA VAL A 632 -8.30 10.50 -44.66
C VAL A 632 -6.97 9.97 -44.16
N THR A 633 -6.62 8.74 -44.50
CA THR A 633 -5.32 8.12 -44.17
C THR A 633 -4.60 7.62 -45.40
N GLU A 634 -3.28 7.53 -45.33
CA GLU A 634 -2.41 6.88 -46.33
C GLU A 634 -1.55 5.78 -45.66
N PRO A 635 -1.45 4.57 -46.23
CA PRO A 635 -0.46 3.58 -45.82
C PRO A 635 0.95 4.10 -46.06
N ARG A 636 1.87 3.83 -45.13
CA ARG A 636 3.25 4.32 -45.17
C ARG A 636 4.03 3.83 -46.40
N ASP A 637 3.75 2.62 -46.86
CA ASP A 637 4.45 1.96 -47.97
C ASP A 637 3.96 2.42 -49.37
N GLY A 638 3.15 3.49 -49.44
CA GLY A 638 2.64 4.05 -50.70
C GLY A 638 1.41 3.31 -51.23
N GLY A 639 0.29 3.44 -50.52
CA GLY A 639 -1.00 2.84 -50.93
C GLY A 639 -2.12 3.87 -51.18
N PRO A 640 -3.29 3.43 -51.67
CA PRO A 640 -4.42 4.32 -51.91
C PRO A 640 -4.92 4.96 -50.60
N ARG A 641 -5.26 6.26 -50.68
CA ARG A 641 -5.85 6.99 -49.56
C ARG A 641 -7.23 6.42 -49.22
N THR A 642 -7.46 6.21 -47.93
CA THR A 642 -8.71 5.62 -47.40
C THR A 642 -9.43 6.64 -46.51
N GLU A 643 -10.70 6.90 -46.78
CA GLU A 643 -11.56 7.71 -45.92
C GLU A 643 -12.20 6.85 -44.82
N ARG A 644 -12.20 7.33 -43.58
CA ARG A 644 -12.90 6.74 -42.44
C ARG A 644 -13.87 7.74 -41.84
N ARG A 645 -15.03 7.27 -41.38
CA ARG A 645 -16.08 8.13 -40.81
C ARG A 645 -16.28 7.86 -39.33
N ALA A 646 -16.27 8.93 -38.54
CA ALA A 646 -16.57 8.86 -37.11
C ALA A 646 -17.36 10.07 -36.62
N ARG A 647 -18.11 9.90 -35.55
CA ARG A 647 -18.88 10.97 -34.89
C ARG A 647 -17.96 11.96 -34.18
N ARG A 648 -16.86 11.51 -33.60
CA ARG A 648 -15.83 12.32 -32.93
C ARG A 648 -14.42 11.88 -33.33
N VAL A 649 -13.46 12.79 -33.19
CA VAL A 649 -12.04 12.50 -33.46
C VAL A 649 -11.20 12.97 -32.28
N LEU A 650 -10.23 12.15 -31.86
CA LEU A 650 -9.22 12.49 -30.85
C LEU A 650 -7.82 12.47 -31.47
N LEU A 651 -7.17 13.62 -31.49
CA LEU A 651 -5.77 13.74 -31.94
C LEU A 651 -4.84 13.55 -30.73
N ALA A 652 -4.17 12.40 -30.68
CA ALA A 652 -3.19 11.99 -29.67
C ALA A 652 -1.76 11.94 -30.24
N LEU A 653 -1.45 12.87 -31.15
CA LEU A 653 -0.26 12.90 -32.01
C LEU A 653 1.08 13.13 -31.28
N GLY A 654 1.03 13.68 -30.06
CA GLY A 654 2.21 14.15 -29.32
C GLY A 654 2.91 15.35 -29.98
N GLN A 655 4.02 15.82 -29.40
CA GLN A 655 4.80 16.94 -29.96
C GLN A 655 5.92 16.51 -30.92
N ARG A 656 6.37 15.24 -30.86
CA ARG A 656 7.55 14.79 -31.60
C ARG A 656 7.39 14.85 -33.12
N GLY A 657 6.17 14.65 -33.64
CA GLY A 657 5.89 14.68 -35.08
C GLY A 657 6.85 13.82 -35.91
N SER A 658 7.17 14.27 -37.12
CA SER A 658 8.08 13.54 -38.03
C SER A 658 9.52 14.04 -37.87
N PRO A 659 10.55 13.16 -37.93
CA PRO A 659 11.94 13.60 -37.92
C PRO A 659 12.23 14.48 -39.13
N ARG A 660 13.08 15.51 -38.97
CA ARG A 660 13.55 16.31 -40.11
C ARG A 660 14.50 15.45 -40.94
N ARG A 661 14.24 15.36 -42.25
CA ARG A 661 15.11 14.69 -43.23
C ARG A 661 16.25 15.62 -43.66
N LEU A 662 17.25 15.05 -44.34
CA LEU A 662 18.24 15.82 -45.08
C LEU A 662 17.56 16.50 -46.29
N PRO A 663 18.06 17.64 -46.80
CA PRO A 663 17.37 18.44 -47.81
C PRO A 663 17.52 17.90 -49.25
N PHE A 664 17.76 16.59 -49.39
CA PHE A 664 17.97 15.90 -50.67
C PHE A 664 17.45 14.47 -50.58
N GLU A 665 17.04 13.93 -51.72
CA GLU A 665 16.59 12.54 -51.85
C GLU A 665 17.73 11.54 -51.59
N LEU A 666 17.38 10.36 -51.09
CA LEU A 666 18.30 9.27 -50.84
C LEU A 666 17.93 8.08 -51.73
N SER A 667 18.91 7.38 -52.30
CA SER A 667 18.64 6.08 -52.92
C SER A 667 18.23 5.06 -51.87
N ALA A 668 17.44 4.06 -52.25
CA ALA A 668 16.98 3.02 -51.31
C ALA A 668 18.14 2.27 -50.62
N GLU A 669 19.27 2.10 -51.32
CA GLU A 669 20.50 1.54 -50.73
C GLU A 669 21.04 2.43 -49.60
N VAL A 670 21.13 3.75 -49.83
CA VAL A 670 21.64 4.71 -48.85
C VAL A 670 20.65 4.90 -47.69
N GLU A 671 19.35 5.01 -47.96
CA GLU A 671 18.32 5.20 -46.92
C GLU A 671 18.33 4.06 -45.89
N SER A 672 18.65 2.82 -46.30
CA SER A 672 18.78 1.67 -45.38
C SER A 672 19.86 1.83 -44.28
N ARG A 673 20.83 2.74 -44.50
CA ARG A 673 21.94 3.05 -43.59
C ARG A 673 21.77 4.41 -42.89
N VAL A 674 20.63 5.09 -43.09
CA VAL A 674 20.30 6.40 -42.50
C VAL A 674 19.24 6.22 -41.41
N TYR A 675 19.60 6.60 -40.18
CA TYR A 675 18.77 6.42 -38.99
C TYR A 675 18.37 7.76 -38.37
N TYR A 676 17.09 7.92 -38.05
CA TYR A 676 16.58 9.15 -37.42
C TYR A 676 16.49 9.08 -35.88
N HIS A 677 16.98 7.99 -35.28
CA HIS A 677 17.07 7.76 -33.84
C HIS A 677 18.08 6.64 -33.54
N LEU A 678 18.69 6.64 -32.35
CA LEU A 678 19.55 5.54 -31.89
C LEU A 678 18.75 4.57 -31.01
N ALA A 679 18.46 3.37 -31.52
CA ALA A 679 17.71 2.34 -30.78
C ALA A 679 18.59 1.55 -29.79
N ASP A 680 19.73 1.02 -30.21
CA ASP A 680 20.76 0.37 -29.37
C ASP A 680 22.13 0.75 -29.93
N ALA A 681 23.05 1.22 -29.09
CA ALA A 681 24.40 1.57 -29.56
C ALA A 681 25.17 0.34 -30.06
N ARG A 682 24.88 -0.86 -29.50
CA ARG A 682 25.58 -2.10 -29.86
C ARG A 682 25.34 -2.56 -31.31
N SER A 683 24.24 -2.18 -31.94
CA SER A 683 24.00 -2.56 -33.34
C SER A 683 24.94 -1.85 -34.32
N LEU A 684 25.64 -0.80 -33.86
CA LEU A 684 26.65 -0.05 -34.60
C LEU A 684 28.06 -0.21 -33.96
N ALA A 685 28.26 -1.27 -33.16
CA ALA A 685 29.59 -1.65 -32.66
C ALA A 685 30.51 -2.01 -33.86
N GLY A 686 31.75 -1.53 -33.85
CA GLY A 686 32.72 -1.79 -34.93
C GLY A 686 32.51 -0.98 -36.22
N GLN A 687 31.58 -0.02 -36.26
CA GLN A 687 31.25 0.77 -37.45
C GLN A 687 31.76 2.22 -37.36
N ARG A 688 31.92 2.87 -38.50
CA ARG A 688 32.15 4.32 -38.63
C ARG A 688 30.80 5.04 -38.71
N VAL A 689 30.48 5.80 -37.68
CA VAL A 689 29.15 6.39 -37.49
C VAL A 689 29.22 7.91 -37.57
N LEU A 690 28.57 8.48 -38.58
CA LEU A 690 28.41 9.92 -38.75
C LEU A 690 27.11 10.38 -38.09
N ILE A 691 27.17 11.34 -37.18
CA ILE A 691 26.02 11.92 -36.49
C ILE A 691 25.83 13.36 -36.97
N VAL A 692 24.66 13.65 -37.53
CA VAL A 692 24.28 14.97 -38.02
C VAL A 692 23.44 15.68 -36.97
N GLY A 693 23.98 16.75 -36.38
CA GLY A 693 23.32 17.56 -35.36
C GLY A 693 23.96 17.50 -33.98
N LEU A 694 23.62 18.48 -33.14
CA LEU A 694 24.19 18.69 -31.80
C LEU A 694 23.13 19.05 -30.74
N GLY A 695 21.95 18.42 -30.83
CA GLY A 695 20.96 18.45 -29.75
C GLY A 695 21.27 17.40 -28.67
N ASP A 696 20.55 17.41 -27.55
CA ASP A 696 20.74 16.41 -26.48
C ASP A 696 20.64 14.97 -26.97
N VAL A 697 19.72 14.67 -27.90
CA VAL A 697 19.59 13.32 -28.48
C VAL A 697 20.84 12.94 -29.29
N ALA A 698 21.45 13.90 -29.99
CA ALA A 698 22.68 13.67 -30.75
C ALA A 698 23.89 13.47 -29.83
N MET A 699 23.98 14.25 -28.75
CA MET A 699 25.03 14.09 -27.75
C MET A 699 24.87 12.78 -26.95
N GLU A 700 23.65 12.43 -26.50
CA GLU A 700 23.37 11.14 -25.86
C GLU A 700 23.74 9.97 -26.79
N ALA A 701 23.46 10.07 -28.10
CA ALA A 701 23.86 9.07 -29.09
C ALA A 701 25.38 8.97 -29.28
N ALA A 702 26.09 10.10 -29.42
CA ALA A 702 27.54 10.14 -29.58
C ALA A 702 28.27 9.58 -28.35
N VAL A 703 27.80 9.90 -27.14
CA VAL A 703 28.31 9.35 -25.88
C VAL A 703 28.07 7.84 -25.79
N ALA A 704 26.90 7.36 -26.21
CA ALA A 704 26.59 5.93 -26.20
C ALA A 704 27.42 5.12 -27.23
N LEU A 705 27.63 5.68 -28.43
CA LEU A 705 28.37 5.06 -29.54
C LEU A 705 29.89 5.06 -29.31
N SER A 706 30.47 6.17 -28.83
CA SER A 706 31.90 6.27 -28.52
C SER A 706 32.37 5.32 -27.41
N ARG A 707 31.42 4.76 -26.63
CA ARG A 707 31.66 3.72 -25.61
C ARG A 707 31.59 2.29 -26.14
N GLN A 708 31.17 2.08 -27.40
CA GLN A 708 31.17 0.76 -28.04
C GLN A 708 32.59 0.36 -28.48
N PRO A 709 32.91 -0.94 -28.52
CA PRO A 709 34.21 -1.41 -29.00
C PRO A 709 34.34 -1.16 -30.51
N ALA A 710 35.51 -0.68 -30.93
CA ALA A 710 35.90 -0.44 -32.33
C ALA A 710 34.96 0.48 -33.14
N THR A 711 34.09 1.27 -32.50
CA THR A 711 33.21 2.24 -33.18
C THR A 711 33.91 3.58 -33.32
N GLU A 712 34.03 4.07 -34.55
CA GLU A 712 34.47 5.44 -34.84
C GLU A 712 33.25 6.36 -34.87
N VAL A 713 33.31 7.51 -34.21
CA VAL A 713 32.19 8.47 -34.14
C VAL A 713 32.64 9.83 -34.62
N ALA A 714 31.97 10.36 -35.65
CA ALA A 714 32.10 11.73 -36.09
C ALA A 714 30.77 12.46 -35.89
N VAL A 715 30.80 13.65 -35.29
CA VAL A 715 29.63 14.51 -35.10
C VAL A 715 29.82 15.78 -35.93
N VAL A 716 28.90 16.06 -36.84
CA VAL A 716 28.88 17.27 -37.67
C VAL A 716 27.73 18.19 -37.28
N TYR A 717 28.01 19.49 -37.19
CA TYR A 717 27.02 20.49 -36.85
C TYR A 717 27.26 21.82 -37.56
N ARG A 718 26.24 22.31 -38.26
CA ARG A 718 26.25 23.57 -39.04
C ARG A 718 26.52 24.86 -38.28
N GLY A 719 26.52 24.85 -36.95
CA GLY A 719 26.78 26.04 -36.13
C GLY A 719 28.18 26.02 -35.53
N GLY A 720 28.79 27.19 -35.32
CA GLY A 720 30.13 27.34 -34.73
C GLY A 720 30.29 26.98 -33.24
N GLY A 721 29.37 26.23 -32.64
CA GLY A 721 29.48 25.86 -31.22
C GLY A 721 28.22 25.30 -30.57
N PHE A 722 28.34 24.89 -29.30
CA PHE A 722 27.23 24.43 -28.48
C PHE A 722 26.24 25.56 -28.18
N ARG A 723 25.12 25.61 -28.93
CA ARG A 723 24.04 26.60 -28.73
C ARG A 723 22.95 26.18 -27.72
N ARG A 724 22.86 24.89 -27.39
CA ARG A 724 21.83 24.31 -26.49
C ARG A 724 22.25 22.92 -25.99
N GLY A 725 21.66 22.49 -24.89
CA GLY A 725 21.75 21.11 -24.38
C GLY A 725 21.99 21.05 -22.87
N LYS A 726 21.97 19.84 -22.30
CA LYS A 726 22.31 19.61 -20.89
C LYS A 726 23.81 19.79 -20.65
N THR A 727 24.15 20.50 -19.57
CA THR A 727 25.54 20.80 -19.20
C THR A 727 26.41 19.53 -19.17
N ARG A 728 25.93 18.47 -18.49
CA ARG A 728 26.57 17.16 -18.42
C ARG A 728 26.84 16.51 -19.80
N ASN A 729 25.96 16.73 -20.78
CA ASN A 729 26.10 16.18 -22.13
C ASN A 729 27.17 16.97 -22.90
N ILE A 730 27.20 18.30 -22.75
CA ILE A 730 28.21 19.18 -23.36
C ILE A 730 29.60 18.91 -22.77
N GLU A 731 29.70 18.74 -21.45
CA GLU A 731 30.94 18.41 -20.74
C GLU A 731 31.48 17.04 -21.14
N GLU A 732 30.63 16.01 -21.19
CA GLU A 732 31.03 14.66 -21.63
C GLU A 732 31.46 14.66 -23.11
N MET A 733 30.77 15.41 -23.99
CA MET A 733 31.18 15.59 -25.39
C MET A 733 32.57 16.24 -25.50
N ARG A 734 32.84 17.31 -24.72
CA ARG A 734 34.17 17.95 -24.67
C ARG A 734 35.24 16.99 -24.17
N ARG A 735 34.95 16.22 -23.11
CA ARG A 735 35.88 15.24 -22.53
C ARG A 735 36.21 14.11 -23.51
N LEU A 736 35.20 13.57 -24.19
CA LEU A 736 35.38 12.52 -25.20
C LEU A 736 36.13 13.02 -26.44
N HIS A 737 35.86 14.25 -26.88
CA HIS A 737 36.58 14.87 -27.98
C HIS A 737 38.06 15.12 -27.63
N ALA A 738 38.35 15.68 -26.45
CA ALA A 738 39.72 15.89 -25.97
C ALA A 738 40.50 14.57 -25.76
N ALA A 739 39.79 13.48 -25.43
CA ALA A 739 40.35 12.13 -25.33
C ALA A 739 40.41 11.39 -26.70
N SER A 740 40.16 12.08 -27.82
CA SER A 740 40.11 11.52 -29.18
C SER A 740 39.16 10.31 -29.34
N ARG A 741 38.11 10.23 -28.51
CA ARG A 741 37.07 9.19 -28.55
C ARG A 741 35.92 9.48 -29.52
N LEU A 742 35.84 10.72 -30.00
CA LEU A 742 34.98 11.14 -31.10
C LEU A 742 35.56 12.39 -31.79
N ALA A 743 35.28 12.53 -33.08
CA ALA A 743 35.51 13.77 -33.82
C ALA A 743 34.27 14.68 -33.70
N LEU A 744 34.49 15.98 -33.50
CA LEU A 744 33.45 16.99 -33.45
C LEU A 744 33.80 18.11 -34.44
N ARG A 745 32.95 18.30 -35.46
CA ARG A 745 33.15 19.27 -36.55
C ARG A 745 32.03 20.30 -36.53
N PHE A 746 32.40 21.54 -36.27
CA PHE A 746 31.50 22.69 -36.30
C PHE A 746 31.48 23.32 -37.70
N GLU A 747 30.49 24.18 -37.95
CA GLU A 747 30.30 24.87 -39.24
C GLU A 747 30.32 23.90 -40.43
N THR A 748 29.80 22.69 -40.21
CA THR A 748 29.83 21.59 -41.18
C THR A 748 28.41 21.07 -41.43
N ASP A 749 27.98 21.10 -42.68
CA ASP A 749 26.74 20.50 -43.17
C ASP A 749 27.03 19.23 -44.00
N VAL A 750 26.04 18.33 -44.10
CA VAL A 750 26.10 17.20 -45.04
C VAL A 750 25.44 17.66 -46.33
N ALA A 751 26.20 17.73 -47.42
CA ALA A 751 25.74 18.19 -48.73
C ALA A 751 25.20 17.05 -49.62
N ALA A 752 25.71 15.82 -49.42
CA ALA A 752 25.25 14.62 -50.13
C ALA A 752 25.58 13.35 -49.32
N LEU A 753 24.83 12.27 -49.56
CA LEU A 753 25.13 10.91 -49.15
C LEU A 753 25.05 9.99 -50.37
N ALA A 754 26.10 9.21 -50.65
CA ALA A 754 26.14 8.30 -51.78
C ALA A 754 26.90 7.00 -51.43
N ALA A 755 26.57 5.90 -52.11
CA ALA A 755 27.44 4.73 -52.15
C ALA A 755 28.56 4.97 -53.18
N ASP A 756 29.80 4.64 -52.84
CA ASP A 756 30.91 4.58 -53.80
C ASP A 756 30.72 3.37 -54.75
N PRO A 757 31.51 3.26 -55.85
CA PRO A 757 31.42 2.12 -56.78
C PRO A 757 31.68 0.73 -56.17
N ARG A 758 32.03 0.63 -54.88
CA ARG A 758 32.23 -0.61 -54.12
C ARG A 758 31.17 -0.81 -53.03
N GLY A 759 30.12 0.02 -52.99
CA GLY A 759 29.04 -0.05 -52.01
C GLY A 759 29.39 0.51 -50.62
N ALA A 760 30.49 1.24 -50.48
CA ALA A 760 30.84 1.94 -49.24
C ALA A 760 30.10 3.27 -49.16
N LEU A 761 29.49 3.58 -48.01
CA LEU A 761 28.77 4.84 -47.84
C LEU A 761 29.75 6.00 -47.63
N VAL A 762 29.54 7.10 -48.36
CA VAL A 762 30.35 8.31 -48.29
C VAL A 762 29.44 9.51 -48.11
N ALA A 763 29.74 10.33 -47.12
CA ALA A 763 29.10 11.62 -46.90
C ALA A 763 29.99 12.74 -47.45
N THR A 764 29.41 13.64 -48.23
CA THR A 764 30.08 14.90 -48.61
C THR A 764 29.83 15.92 -47.50
N LEU A 765 30.87 16.24 -46.74
CA LEU A 765 30.82 17.26 -45.70
C LEU A 765 31.24 18.60 -46.28
N ALA A 766 30.39 19.62 -46.17
CA ALA A 766 30.66 20.97 -46.64
C ALA A 766 30.90 21.90 -45.45
N SER A 767 31.98 22.67 -45.50
CA SER A 767 32.39 23.64 -44.47
C SER A 767 33.06 24.87 -45.11
N PRO A 768 33.35 25.95 -44.36
CA PRO A 768 34.04 27.13 -44.90
C PRO A 768 35.42 26.86 -45.53
N SER A 769 36.09 25.75 -45.17
CA SER A 769 37.37 25.33 -45.77
C SER A 769 37.22 24.48 -47.04
N GLY A 770 35.98 24.19 -47.47
CA GLY A 770 35.68 23.42 -48.67
C GLY A 770 34.78 22.20 -48.40
N ALA A 771 34.61 21.38 -49.43
CA ALA A 771 33.90 20.11 -49.35
C ALA A 771 34.88 18.93 -49.28
N GLU A 772 34.65 17.99 -48.37
CA GLU A 772 35.46 16.79 -48.18
C GLU A 772 34.60 15.52 -48.22
N ALA A 773 35.19 14.40 -48.66
CA ALA A 773 34.56 13.10 -48.62
C ALA A 773 34.85 12.42 -47.27
N HIS A 774 33.79 12.02 -46.56
CA HIS A 774 33.87 11.34 -45.27
C HIS A 774 33.25 9.93 -45.36
N PRO A 775 34.09 8.87 -45.43
CA PRO A 775 33.62 7.49 -45.41
C PRO A 775 32.93 7.15 -44.09
N CYS A 776 31.74 6.53 -44.17
CA CYS A 776 31.01 6.04 -43.02
C CYS A 776 30.28 4.73 -43.36
N ASP A 777 29.73 4.06 -42.36
CA ASP A 777 28.97 2.82 -42.52
C ASP A 777 27.50 3.04 -42.13
N ALA A 778 27.25 3.97 -41.21
CA ALA A 778 25.93 4.41 -40.77
C ALA A 778 25.87 5.93 -40.55
N VAL A 779 24.71 6.54 -40.81
CA VAL A 779 24.47 7.97 -40.57
C VAL A 779 23.27 8.15 -39.63
N LEU A 780 23.44 8.90 -38.54
CA LEU A 780 22.37 9.30 -37.64
C LEU A 780 21.96 10.75 -37.84
N VAL A 781 20.78 10.98 -38.42
CA VAL A 781 20.22 12.30 -38.69
C VAL A 781 19.40 12.76 -37.47
N LEU A 782 20.06 13.46 -36.54
CA LEU A 782 19.53 13.86 -35.22
C LEU A 782 19.34 15.38 -35.12
N ILE A 783 18.92 16.00 -36.23
CA ILE A 783 18.65 17.44 -36.37
C ILE A 783 17.31 17.91 -35.76
N GLY A 784 16.57 17.00 -35.11
CA GLY A 784 15.26 17.26 -34.50
C GLY A 784 14.10 16.95 -35.43
N SER A 785 12.92 17.45 -35.08
CA SER A 785 11.66 17.07 -35.73
C SER A 785 10.82 18.26 -36.20
N ILE A 786 9.77 17.96 -36.96
CA ILE A 786 8.71 18.88 -37.40
C ILE A 786 7.48 18.59 -36.53
N PRO A 787 7.05 19.52 -35.66
CA PRO A 787 5.81 19.38 -34.89
C PRO A 787 4.58 19.27 -35.83
N PRO A 788 3.48 18.62 -35.41
CA PRO A 788 2.33 18.34 -36.29
C PRO A 788 1.44 19.57 -36.59
N TRP A 789 2.00 20.79 -36.62
CA TRP A 789 1.24 22.03 -36.77
C TRP A 789 0.53 22.17 -38.12
N SER A 790 1.10 21.64 -39.21
CA SER A 790 0.43 21.57 -40.51
C SER A 790 -0.84 20.72 -40.44
N ALA A 791 -0.76 19.53 -39.84
CA ALA A 791 -1.90 18.62 -39.66
C ALA A 791 -2.96 19.21 -38.72
N LEU A 792 -2.56 19.92 -37.65
CA LEU A 792 -3.49 20.61 -36.75
C LEU A 792 -4.24 21.76 -37.45
N ARG A 793 -3.53 22.60 -38.22
CA ARG A 793 -4.14 23.68 -39.02
C ARG A 793 -5.08 23.13 -40.10
N ALA A 794 -4.69 22.04 -40.78
CA ALA A 794 -5.54 21.34 -41.74
C ALA A 794 -6.81 20.74 -41.11
N ALA A 795 -6.73 20.33 -39.84
CA ALA A 795 -7.87 19.91 -39.02
C ALA A 795 -8.64 21.08 -38.37
N GLY A 796 -8.37 22.34 -38.77
CA GLY A 796 -9.05 23.55 -38.29
C GLY A 796 -8.61 24.07 -36.91
N VAL A 797 -7.66 23.40 -36.24
CA VAL A 797 -7.20 23.77 -34.88
C VAL A 797 -6.24 24.96 -34.95
N ARG A 798 -6.55 26.03 -34.21
CA ARG A 798 -5.71 27.22 -34.14
C ARG A 798 -4.76 27.18 -32.93
N PRO A 799 -3.57 27.78 -33.02
CA PRO A 799 -2.66 27.92 -31.88
C PRO A 799 -3.14 29.02 -30.91
N THR A 800 -2.67 28.98 -29.66
CA THR A 800 -2.94 30.06 -28.68
C THR A 800 -2.15 31.34 -28.95
N VAL A 801 -0.99 31.21 -29.58
CA VAL A 801 -0.11 32.27 -30.10
C VAL A 801 0.49 31.69 -31.38
N GLU A 802 0.50 32.43 -32.49
CA GLU A 802 1.11 31.94 -33.73
C GLU A 802 2.58 31.56 -33.48
N PRO A 803 2.99 30.31 -33.77
CA PRO A 803 4.38 29.89 -33.56
C PRO A 803 5.32 30.73 -34.43
N SER A 804 6.48 31.11 -33.88
CA SER A 804 7.57 31.63 -34.73
C SER A 804 7.98 30.53 -35.72
N ASP A 805 7.83 30.83 -37.01
CA ASP A 805 7.64 29.79 -38.03
C ASP A 805 8.88 28.89 -38.24
N ARG A 806 8.62 27.58 -38.37
CA ARG A 806 9.54 26.52 -38.83
C ARG A 806 8.78 25.37 -39.52
N SER A 807 7.60 25.67 -40.05
CA SER A 807 6.65 24.75 -40.68
C SER A 807 5.89 25.50 -41.77
N ALA A 808 6.63 25.87 -42.82
CA ALA A 808 6.09 26.52 -44.00
C ALA A 808 5.03 25.62 -44.68
N PRO A 809 4.12 26.16 -45.51
CA PRO A 809 3.11 25.37 -46.20
C PRO A 809 3.67 24.23 -47.07
N GLY A 810 4.92 24.37 -47.52
CA GLY A 810 5.68 23.36 -48.28
C GLY A 810 6.57 22.42 -47.45
N ASP A 811 6.62 22.53 -46.11
CA ASP A 811 7.39 21.61 -45.24
C ASP A 811 6.73 20.22 -45.11
N VAL A 812 5.81 19.91 -46.03
CA VAL A 812 5.19 18.61 -46.27
C VAL A 812 5.37 18.30 -47.75
N GLU A 813 6.27 17.36 -48.07
CA GLU A 813 6.13 16.61 -49.32
C GLU A 813 4.76 15.91 -49.30
N GLY A 814 3.86 16.30 -50.20
CA GLY A 814 2.57 15.63 -50.41
C GLY A 814 1.27 16.35 -50.01
N THR A 815 1.24 17.68 -49.89
CA THR A 815 -0.06 18.41 -49.89
C THR A 815 -0.63 18.51 -51.30
N THR A 816 -1.88 18.04 -51.45
CA THR A 816 -2.70 18.12 -52.67
C THR A 816 -2.84 19.57 -53.17
N PRO A 817 -2.97 19.84 -54.50
CA PRO A 817 -3.07 21.19 -55.02
C PRO A 817 -4.21 22.00 -54.39
N ALA A 818 -4.02 23.32 -54.29
CA ALA A 818 -5.10 24.23 -53.95
C ALA A 818 -6.25 24.07 -54.95
N GLY A 819 -7.45 23.77 -54.44
CA GLY A 819 -8.67 23.89 -55.24
C GLY A 819 -8.87 25.36 -55.67
N PRO A 820 -9.50 25.63 -56.82
CA PRO A 820 -9.74 26.99 -57.25
C PRO A 820 -10.61 27.73 -56.22
N PRO A 821 -10.34 29.02 -55.95
CA PRO A 821 -11.21 29.84 -55.11
C PRO A 821 -12.59 30.04 -55.77
N PRO A 822 -13.63 30.38 -54.98
CA PRO A 822 -14.97 30.67 -55.49
C PRO A 822 -15.03 31.92 -56.38
#